data_AF-A0A5N8WUC9-F1
#
_entry.id   AF-A0A5N8WUC9-F1
#
_cell.length_a   1.000
_cell.length_b   1.000
_cell.length_c   1.000
_cell.angle_alpha   90.00
_cell.angle_beta   90.00
_cell.angle_gamma   90.00
#
_symmetry.space_group_name_H-M   'P 1'
#
loop_
_entity.id
_entity.type
_entity.pdbx_description
1 polymer ?
#
loop_
_entity_poly.entity_id
_entity_poly.type
_entity_poly.pdbx_seq_one_letter_code
_entity_poly.pdbx_strand_id
1 'polypeptide(L)'
;MTGHPCDGCAPSGFSIGGLLSRRTSHAYQPLSLKRRAWLTLGAVVLGGAGAVTYAIAGPSDEPGAQGRAKRPVKVHEVALKGTGGKRELARTDTEAFSMLGVSWTGASKRVDGTAQVRVRSAETGDWSDWQNLEVDTDPPEDVESGMRGASEPLWVGPSDGVEVQVVRKNGNTSAALPKGLRVDLVDPGVVTTAETKSVGTEIEPAAFVAEDTPSPTDPPTATSTDTPTETATAPDPTASEPGSTAPEPTDPVSPSDSAPASPSASASPSPSPTKPVAPPSTVTKPPVISRADWGAVESKVDDPAEYIDKISAVFVHHTVGSNSYSCAQSAALVRGIMAYHIDANGWNDLGYNFLVDKCGQIFEGRAGGVDLPVLGAHTYGFNSYSTGIAVLGDFEGDAAKGIPAGKPSRAAQESVARLAAWKLGQYGGNPQGKVTLTAKGDTGVWKNGQAATLNTISGHRDAYATECPGANLYSKLGEIRRFAASPGASSAVPTADFNRDGITDLVAGVPRASGNVGNVVIIPGGTDGPVAGAKMKLTQSSPGVPGDSKTGDEFGAATAWGDINGDGYADLAVGVPGKDDTSGNADRGAVTILYGPGLNSGTSYTTTGVTSKGARLGTAVTVGDFNADGKADVFSAGTGNGGSWNVKLTGGATQSGKLTTATGSVAYTDAATGDFNRDGYADVALNYRDQSGVGRVTWFKGSATGLVKVSVLSIKGGRSIAAGDVNGNGYDDLVIGQAYTSESGAYRGGQVTVVPGTSTGFTTTGMKTVHQDTTGVPGAAQDGDALGWSVSAGDYDGDGYADVLAGAPNKDITRSGANQANAGTTLLFKGTSSGLTGTGALAFHQDTTGITGWTEPNDKLGSSVVLQDLSGWGRADLAIGVEGENDYDGTILQLDSGSKGVNTSGGVYYGRDTLGTPAGARLGQALTP
;
A
#
# COMPACT_ATOMS: atom_id res chain seq x y z
N MET A 1 20.84 -45.44 -30.66
CA MET A 1 21.21 -46.84 -30.98
C MET A 1 21.17 -47.63 -29.67
N THR A 2 20.89 -48.95 -29.71
CA THR A 2 20.86 -49.92 -28.57
C THR A 2 19.93 -49.58 -27.38
N GLY A 3 19.17 -50.48 -26.77
CA GLY A 3 18.86 -51.90 -27.07
C GLY A 3 17.84 -52.47 -26.05
N HIS A 4 16.98 -53.39 -26.50
CA HIS A 4 16.00 -54.17 -25.70
C HIS A 4 16.65 -55.47 -25.12
N PRO A 5 15.99 -56.35 -24.30
CA PRO A 5 14.53 -56.50 -24.04
C PRO A 5 14.09 -56.78 -22.57
N CYS A 6 12.80 -57.16 -22.46
CA CYS A 6 11.96 -57.83 -21.43
C CYS A 6 12.64 -58.79 -20.39
N ASP A 7 12.01 -59.31 -19.33
CA ASP A 7 10.70 -60.00 -19.19
C ASP A 7 10.28 -60.21 -17.70
N GLY A 8 9.06 -60.69 -17.40
CA GLY A 8 8.74 -61.35 -16.11
C GLY A 8 7.28 -61.33 -15.62
N CYS A 9 6.65 -62.50 -15.43
CA CYS A 9 5.22 -62.66 -15.10
C CYS A 9 4.85 -62.79 -13.59
N ALA A 10 3.55 -62.54 -13.35
CA ALA A 10 2.61 -62.87 -12.25
C ALA A 10 2.67 -64.34 -11.70
N PRO A 11 1.72 -64.90 -10.87
CA PRO A 11 0.40 -64.39 -10.40
C PRO A 11 -0.04 -64.80 -8.94
N SER A 12 -1.36 -64.78 -8.68
CA SER A 12 -2.16 -65.42 -7.60
C SER A 12 -2.33 -64.68 -6.24
N GLY A 13 -3.49 -64.75 -5.55
CA GLY A 13 -4.83 -65.23 -5.94
C GLY A 13 -5.79 -65.61 -4.78
N PHE A 14 -7.11 -65.57 -5.01
CA PHE A 14 -8.22 -66.19 -4.21
C PHE A 14 -8.42 -65.65 -2.73
N SER A 15 -9.61 -65.67 -2.10
CA SER A 15 -10.97 -66.10 -2.50
C SER A 15 -12.13 -65.56 -1.60
N ILE A 16 -13.34 -65.50 -2.18
CA ILE A 16 -14.69 -65.83 -1.63
C ILE A 16 -15.18 -65.28 -0.26
N GLY A 17 -16.34 -64.58 -0.31
CA GLY A 17 -17.48 -64.79 0.61
C GLY A 17 -17.73 -63.74 1.72
N GLY A 18 -18.99 -63.37 2.06
CA GLY A 18 -20.26 -63.65 1.37
C GLY A 18 -21.53 -63.44 2.23
N LEU A 19 -22.68 -63.33 1.55
CA LEU A 19 -24.07 -63.57 2.02
C LEU A 19 -24.78 -62.60 3.01
N LEU A 20 -26.04 -62.28 2.66
CA LEU A 20 -27.24 -62.08 3.53
C LEU A 20 -27.30 -60.80 4.42
N SER A 21 -28.47 -60.22 4.79
CA SER A 21 -29.87 -60.51 4.40
C SER A 21 -30.83 -59.31 4.56
N ARG A 22 -31.75 -59.15 3.60
CA ARG A 22 -33.20 -58.87 3.75
C ARG A 22 -33.76 -57.76 4.69
N ARG A 23 -34.70 -56.99 4.08
CA ARG A 23 -36.01 -56.50 4.61
C ARG A 23 -35.96 -55.33 5.63
N THR A 24 -36.98 -54.47 5.75
CA THR A 24 -38.28 -54.38 5.02
C THR A 24 -38.72 -52.93 4.80
N SER A 25 -39.56 -52.75 3.78
CA SER A 25 -40.43 -51.60 3.51
C SER A 25 -41.17 -51.02 4.72
N HIS A 26 -41.47 -49.71 4.67
CA HIS A 26 -42.85 -49.21 4.56
C HIS A 26 -42.87 -47.82 3.89
N ALA A 27 -44.01 -47.44 3.31
CA ALA A 27 -44.20 -46.18 2.57
C ALA A 27 -45.52 -45.51 2.99
N TYR A 28 -45.64 -44.19 2.84
CA TYR A 28 -46.93 -43.51 2.70
C TYR A 28 -46.84 -42.19 1.91
N GLN A 29 -47.98 -41.61 1.53
CA GLN A 29 -48.14 -40.61 0.47
C GLN A 29 -47.93 -39.13 0.87
N PRO A 30 -47.68 -38.23 -0.11
CA PRO A 30 -47.62 -36.78 0.08
C PRO A 30 -48.99 -36.07 -0.05
N LEU A 31 -49.26 -35.14 0.88
CA LEU A 31 -50.38 -34.16 0.90
C LEU A 31 -49.94 -32.95 1.78
N SER A 32 -50.46 -31.73 1.68
CA SER A 32 -51.05 -30.92 0.60
C SER A 32 -51.12 -29.45 1.08
N LEU A 33 -51.49 -28.47 0.24
CA LEU A 33 -51.53 -27.04 0.65
C LEU A 33 -52.76 -26.70 1.52
N LYS A 34 -52.56 -26.02 2.67
CA LYS A 34 -53.12 -24.65 2.98
C LYS A 34 -53.06 -24.22 4.47
N ARG A 35 -52.44 -23.04 4.70
CA ARG A 35 -52.79 -21.88 5.59
C ARG A 35 -53.28 -22.06 7.07
N ARG A 36 -52.90 -21.05 7.87
CA ARG A 36 -53.32 -20.66 9.25
C ARG A 36 -52.53 -21.38 10.37
N ALA A 37 -51.83 -20.75 11.32
CA ALA A 37 -51.85 -19.44 12.00
C ALA A 37 -52.74 -19.35 13.27
N TRP A 38 -52.07 -19.46 14.43
CA TRP A 38 -52.41 -18.97 15.79
C TRP A 38 -51.05 -18.62 16.46
N LEU A 39 -50.82 -17.51 17.17
CA LEU A 39 -51.46 -16.87 18.33
C LEU A 39 -51.19 -17.55 19.69
N THR A 40 -50.29 -16.93 20.46
CA THR A 40 -50.21 -17.02 21.93
C THR A 40 -50.04 -15.61 22.49
N LEU A 41 -50.86 -15.22 23.47
CA LEU A 41 -50.72 -13.96 24.20
C LEU A 41 -49.92 -14.17 25.49
N GLY A 42 -49.05 -13.22 25.82
CA GLY A 42 -48.60 -12.93 27.18
C GLY A 42 -48.84 -11.44 27.44
N ALA A 43 -49.67 -11.10 28.43
CA ALA A 43 -50.15 -9.73 28.61
C ALA A 43 -49.32 -8.94 29.63
N VAL A 44 -48.97 -7.70 29.28
CA VAL A 44 -48.53 -6.66 30.22
C VAL A 44 -49.43 -5.43 29.99
N VAL A 45 -49.88 -4.80 31.07
CA VAL A 45 -50.84 -3.68 31.02
C VAL A 45 -50.09 -2.36 30.78
N LEU A 46 -50.60 -1.54 29.86
CA LEU A 46 -50.04 -0.24 29.51
C LEU A 46 -50.37 0.86 30.54
N GLY A 47 -49.45 1.81 30.66
CA GLY A 47 -49.67 3.08 31.36
C GLY A 47 -48.61 4.13 30.98
N GLY A 48 -48.94 5.01 30.02
CA GLY A 48 -48.05 6.09 29.56
C GLY A 48 -47.78 6.05 28.05
N ALA A 49 -47.90 7.20 27.38
CA ALA A 49 -47.84 7.30 25.92
C ALA A 49 -46.40 7.28 25.36
N GLY A 50 -46.23 6.64 24.21
CA GLY A 50 -45.01 6.66 23.39
C GLY A 50 -45.18 5.74 22.18
N ALA A 51 -44.84 6.21 20.98
CA ALA A 51 -44.95 5.40 19.76
C ALA A 51 -43.72 4.48 19.61
N VAL A 52 -43.94 3.22 19.24
CA VAL A 52 -42.88 2.21 19.05
C VAL A 52 -42.80 1.83 17.57
N THR A 53 -41.66 2.08 16.94
CA THR A 53 -41.28 1.50 15.65
C THR A 53 -40.66 0.12 15.85
N TYR A 54 -40.92 -0.79 14.91
CA TYR A 54 -40.34 -2.15 14.94
C TYR A 54 -38.86 -2.09 14.51
N ALA A 55 -37.96 -2.53 15.39
CA ALA A 55 -36.61 -2.90 15.00
C ALA A 55 -36.60 -4.33 14.43
N ILE A 56 -36.00 -4.50 13.26
CA ILE A 56 -35.59 -5.81 12.73
C ILE A 56 -34.11 -5.96 13.09
N ALA A 57 -33.73 -7.02 13.80
CA ALA A 57 -32.34 -7.28 14.13
C ALA A 57 -31.56 -7.68 12.86
N GLY A 58 -30.63 -6.82 12.44
CA GLY A 58 -29.56 -7.19 11.52
C GLY A 58 -28.44 -7.96 12.22
N PRO A 59 -27.36 -8.33 11.50
CA PRO A 59 -26.12 -8.76 12.14
C PRO A 59 -25.55 -7.63 13.02
N SER A 60 -24.72 -8.00 14.00
CA SER A 60 -24.17 -7.11 15.03
C SER A 60 -23.27 -6.01 14.46
N ASP A 61 -23.40 -4.79 14.99
CA ASP A 61 -22.49 -3.68 14.74
C ASP A 61 -21.05 -4.04 15.13
N GLU A 62 -20.08 -3.73 14.27
CA GLU A 62 -18.66 -3.99 14.54
C GLU A 62 -18.01 -2.92 15.44
N PRO A 63 -17.11 -3.30 16.37
CA PRO A 63 -16.40 -2.37 17.24
C PRO A 63 -15.26 -1.66 16.50
N GLY A 64 -15.60 -0.79 15.54
CA GLY A 64 -14.67 0.07 14.81
C GLY A 64 -15.34 1.26 14.14
N ALA A 65 -16.56 1.08 13.61
CA ALA A 65 -17.27 2.09 12.82
C ALA A 65 -17.92 3.22 13.65
N GLN A 66 -17.13 4.04 14.34
CA GLN A 66 -17.59 5.38 14.76
C GLN A 66 -17.69 6.29 13.52
N GLY A 67 -18.82 6.21 12.82
CA GLY A 67 -19.04 6.90 11.55
C GLY A 67 -18.84 8.42 11.64
N ARG A 68 -17.82 8.94 10.92
CA ARG A 68 -17.50 10.36 10.79
C ARG A 68 -18.76 11.17 10.44
N ALA A 69 -19.07 12.21 11.21
CA ALA A 69 -20.36 12.92 11.17
C ALA A 69 -20.59 13.65 9.83
N LYS A 70 -21.45 13.10 8.97
CA LYS A 70 -21.45 13.43 7.53
C LYS A 70 -21.93 14.87 7.20
N ARG A 71 -20.99 15.81 7.05
CA ARG A 71 -21.18 17.09 6.31
C ARG A 71 -21.41 16.79 4.81
N PRO A 72 -22.49 17.27 4.18
CA PRO A 72 -22.75 17.02 2.76
C PRO A 72 -21.76 17.76 1.85
N VAL A 73 -21.52 17.19 0.66
CA VAL A 73 -20.81 17.85 -0.45
C VAL A 73 -21.56 19.11 -0.89
N LYS A 74 -20.83 20.18 -1.22
CA LYS A 74 -21.38 21.39 -1.86
C LYS A 74 -20.46 21.92 -2.96
N VAL A 75 -21.04 22.67 -3.90
CA VAL A 75 -20.30 23.53 -4.83
C VAL A 75 -20.86 24.94 -4.76
N HIS A 76 -19.98 25.93 -4.62
CA HIS A 76 -20.29 27.35 -4.50
C HIS A 76 -19.79 28.10 -5.73
N GLU A 77 -20.71 28.67 -6.51
CA GLU A 77 -20.39 29.43 -7.73
C GLU A 77 -20.12 30.91 -7.43
N VAL A 78 -18.98 31.45 -7.88
CA VAL A 78 -18.69 32.89 -7.80
C VAL A 78 -18.32 33.45 -9.19
N ALA A 79 -19.20 34.26 -9.77
CA ALA A 79 -19.03 34.83 -11.10
C ALA A 79 -17.85 35.84 -11.17
N LEU A 80 -16.96 35.65 -12.15
CA LEU A 80 -15.80 36.53 -12.35
C LEU A 80 -16.22 37.82 -13.04
N LYS A 81 -15.76 38.96 -12.52
CA LYS A 81 -16.14 40.31 -12.96
C LYS A 81 -15.15 40.84 -14.00
N GLY A 82 -15.48 41.98 -14.61
CA GLY A 82 -14.65 42.64 -15.64
C GLY A 82 -15.18 42.49 -17.07
N THR A 83 -14.50 43.14 -18.02
CA THR A 83 -14.90 43.24 -19.43
C THR A 83 -13.73 42.96 -20.37
N GLY A 84 -14.02 42.66 -21.64
CA GLY A 84 -12.99 42.39 -22.64
C GLY A 84 -12.19 41.10 -22.37
N GLY A 85 -10.86 41.21 -22.40
CA GLY A 85 -9.89 40.10 -22.32
C GLY A 85 -9.31 39.78 -20.94
N LYS A 86 -9.80 40.41 -19.85
CA LYS A 86 -9.56 39.98 -18.45
C LYS A 86 -10.87 39.66 -17.75
N ARG A 87 -10.89 38.63 -16.89
CA ARG A 87 -11.87 38.46 -15.82
C ARG A 87 -11.16 38.28 -14.49
N GLU A 88 -11.78 38.71 -13.40
CA GLU A 88 -11.17 38.65 -12.07
C GLU A 88 -12.19 38.57 -10.93
N LEU A 89 -11.74 38.00 -9.82
CA LEU A 89 -12.35 38.05 -8.51
C LEU A 89 -11.26 38.49 -7.54
N ALA A 90 -11.37 39.71 -7.01
CA ALA A 90 -10.49 40.18 -5.94
C ALA A 90 -10.71 39.36 -4.66
N ARG A 91 -9.75 39.44 -3.70
CA ARG A 91 -9.80 38.71 -2.42
C ARG A 91 -11.18 38.78 -1.79
N THR A 92 -11.81 37.61 -1.69
CA THR A 92 -13.19 37.44 -1.23
C THR A 92 -13.23 36.32 -0.19
N ASP A 93 -13.81 36.59 0.97
CA ASP A 93 -14.14 35.57 1.99
C ASP A 93 -15.30 34.68 1.50
N THR A 94 -15.26 33.39 1.83
CA THR A 94 -16.16 32.37 1.29
C THR A 94 -16.68 31.40 2.37
N GLU A 95 -17.64 30.54 2.04
CA GLU A 95 -17.81 29.29 2.81
C GLU A 95 -16.58 28.39 2.58
N ALA A 96 -16.32 27.46 3.52
CA ALA A 96 -15.14 26.60 3.46
C ALA A 96 -15.17 25.63 2.26
N PHE A 97 -14.03 25.50 1.58
CA PHE A 97 -13.82 24.62 0.42
C PHE A 97 -12.42 23.97 0.51
N SER A 98 -12.19 22.88 -0.24
CA SER A 98 -10.85 22.24 -0.33
C SER A 98 -10.35 22.01 -1.75
N MET A 99 -11.19 22.30 -2.74
CA MET A 99 -10.89 22.19 -4.16
C MET A 99 -11.57 23.35 -4.91
N LEU A 100 -11.01 23.76 -6.04
CA LEU A 100 -11.63 24.73 -6.92
C LEU A 100 -11.37 24.44 -8.41
N GLY A 101 -12.14 25.07 -9.28
CA GLY A 101 -11.80 25.23 -10.70
C GLY A 101 -12.50 26.44 -11.33
N VAL A 102 -12.27 26.70 -12.61
CA VAL A 102 -12.85 27.83 -13.34
C VAL A 102 -13.62 27.34 -14.56
N SER A 103 -14.93 27.60 -14.60
CA SER A 103 -15.81 27.14 -15.70
C SER A 103 -16.46 28.28 -16.48
N TRP A 104 -16.89 28.00 -17.72
CA TRP A 104 -17.52 28.92 -18.66
C TRP A 104 -18.60 28.26 -19.53
N THR A 105 -19.46 29.07 -20.16
CA THR A 105 -20.64 28.58 -20.88
C THR A 105 -20.30 27.93 -22.23
N GLY A 106 -20.38 26.60 -22.29
CA GLY A 106 -20.31 25.76 -23.48
C GLY A 106 -19.01 24.94 -23.58
N ALA A 107 -19.12 23.64 -23.36
CA ALA A 107 -18.04 22.65 -23.24
C ALA A 107 -17.04 22.60 -24.42
N SER A 108 -17.50 22.83 -25.64
CA SER A 108 -16.68 22.84 -26.87
C SER A 108 -15.91 24.15 -27.12
N LYS A 109 -15.78 25.02 -26.11
CA LYS A 109 -14.99 26.26 -26.18
C LYS A 109 -13.80 26.16 -25.25
N ARG A 110 -12.62 26.58 -25.70
CA ARG A 110 -11.39 26.72 -24.89
C ARG A 110 -11.19 28.16 -24.41
N VAL A 111 -10.27 28.36 -23.46
CA VAL A 111 -9.80 29.69 -23.01
C VAL A 111 -8.44 29.99 -23.64
N ASP A 112 -8.41 30.90 -24.61
CA ASP A 112 -7.15 31.46 -25.17
C ASP A 112 -6.48 32.41 -24.15
N GLY A 113 -5.91 31.84 -23.09
CA GLY A 113 -5.36 32.58 -21.96
C GLY A 113 -4.96 31.72 -20.77
N THR A 114 -4.43 32.36 -19.74
CA THR A 114 -4.14 31.71 -18.45
C THR A 114 -5.28 31.95 -17.47
N ALA A 115 -5.68 30.91 -16.76
CA ALA A 115 -6.44 31.02 -15.52
C ALA A 115 -5.46 30.84 -14.35
N GLN A 116 -5.60 31.68 -13.33
CA GLN A 116 -4.77 31.65 -12.13
C GLN A 116 -5.61 31.92 -10.88
N VAL A 117 -5.20 31.31 -9.77
CA VAL A 117 -5.86 31.41 -8.47
C VAL A 117 -4.87 31.56 -7.34
N ARG A 118 -5.32 32.11 -6.23
CA ARG A 118 -4.72 31.89 -4.91
C ARG A 118 -5.81 31.87 -3.84
N VAL A 119 -5.54 31.14 -2.77
CA VAL A 119 -6.50 30.90 -1.68
C VAL A 119 -5.97 31.45 -0.36
N ARG A 120 -6.87 31.63 0.61
CA ARG A 120 -6.51 31.75 2.03
C ARG A 120 -6.66 30.39 2.70
N SER A 121 -5.62 29.92 3.38
CA SER A 121 -5.69 28.74 4.25
C SER A 121 -6.62 29.02 5.43
N ALA A 122 -7.58 28.12 5.67
CA ALA A 122 -8.49 28.20 6.81
C ALA A 122 -7.78 27.87 8.15
N GLU A 123 -6.59 27.26 8.12
CA GLU A 123 -5.81 26.96 9.33
C GLU A 123 -4.89 28.13 9.73
N THR A 124 -4.11 28.70 8.80
CA THR A 124 -3.14 29.77 9.12
C THR A 124 -3.69 31.18 8.92
N GLY A 125 -4.66 31.36 8.02
CA GLY A 125 -5.12 32.67 7.55
C GLY A 125 -4.20 33.32 6.50
N ASP A 126 -3.12 32.65 6.09
CA ASP A 126 -2.20 33.15 5.05
C ASP A 126 -2.74 32.91 3.65
N TRP A 127 -2.24 33.71 2.71
CA TRP A 127 -2.59 33.60 1.29
C TRP A 127 -1.49 32.87 0.51
N SER A 128 -1.87 31.90 -0.32
CA SER A 128 -0.93 31.23 -1.22
C SER A 128 -0.37 32.18 -2.28
N ASP A 129 0.73 31.75 -2.91
CA ASP A 129 1.15 32.29 -4.20
C ASP A 129 0.16 31.93 -5.32
N TRP A 130 0.33 32.56 -6.48
CA TRP A 130 -0.52 32.38 -7.66
C TRP A 130 -0.23 31.05 -8.37
N GLN A 131 -1.18 30.12 -8.27
CA GLN A 131 -1.17 28.83 -8.96
C GLN A 131 -1.89 28.98 -10.32
N ASN A 132 -1.47 28.20 -11.33
CA ASN A 132 -2.21 28.10 -12.59
C ASN A 132 -3.38 27.11 -12.43
N LEU A 133 -4.37 27.21 -13.32
CA LEU A 133 -5.30 26.13 -13.62
C LEU A 133 -5.13 25.74 -15.09
N GLU A 134 -5.12 24.44 -15.40
CA GLU A 134 -5.08 23.96 -16.78
C GLU A 134 -6.46 24.12 -17.44
N VAL A 135 -6.52 24.71 -18.64
CA VAL A 135 -7.76 25.16 -19.31
C VAL A 135 -7.95 24.66 -20.74
N ASP A 136 -6.95 24.01 -21.34
CA ASP A 136 -7.06 23.31 -22.62
C ASP A 136 -7.58 21.87 -22.43
N THR A 137 -8.60 21.73 -21.56
CA THR A 137 -9.36 20.48 -21.36
C THR A 137 -10.42 20.29 -22.45
N ASP A 138 -10.68 19.04 -22.82
CA ASP A 138 -11.74 18.66 -23.75
C ASP A 138 -12.90 17.95 -23.03
N PRO A 139 -14.15 18.14 -23.49
CA PRO A 139 -15.34 17.57 -22.86
C PRO A 139 -15.52 16.08 -23.22
N PRO A 140 -16.54 15.40 -22.64
CA PRO A 140 -16.97 14.06 -23.07
C PRO A 140 -17.26 14.00 -24.59
N GLU A 141 -17.18 12.79 -25.17
CA GLU A 141 -17.43 12.59 -26.61
C GLU A 141 -18.85 13.08 -27.02
N ASP A 142 -19.85 12.79 -26.19
CA ASP A 142 -21.22 13.28 -26.35
C ASP A 142 -21.47 14.51 -25.47
N VAL A 143 -21.54 15.69 -26.10
CA VAL A 143 -21.67 16.99 -25.42
C VAL A 143 -23.13 17.44 -25.36
N GLU A 144 -23.70 17.49 -24.16
CA GLU A 144 -25.10 17.86 -23.94
C GLU A 144 -25.36 19.38 -23.84
N SER A 145 -26.64 19.73 -23.98
CA SER A 145 -27.15 21.11 -23.92
C SER A 145 -27.21 21.66 -22.48
N GLY A 146 -26.05 22.06 -21.96
CA GLY A 146 -25.90 22.66 -20.64
C GLY A 146 -24.46 22.58 -20.14
N MET A 147 -23.75 21.54 -20.60
CA MET A 147 -22.36 21.27 -20.27
C MET A 147 -21.45 22.49 -20.46
N ARG A 148 -20.60 22.70 -19.46
CA ARG A 148 -19.68 23.83 -19.34
C ARG A 148 -18.28 23.41 -19.80
N GLY A 149 -17.54 24.37 -20.34
CA GLY A 149 -16.10 24.20 -20.51
C GLY A 149 -15.46 24.62 -19.20
N ALA A 150 -14.38 23.98 -18.79
CA ALA A 150 -13.80 24.19 -17.48
C ALA A 150 -12.29 23.99 -17.47
N SER A 151 -11.65 24.46 -16.40
CA SER A 151 -10.33 23.96 -16.05
C SER A 151 -10.43 22.53 -15.50
N GLU A 152 -9.30 21.84 -15.41
CA GLU A 152 -9.15 20.78 -14.42
C GLU A 152 -9.37 21.34 -12.99
N PRO A 153 -9.81 20.52 -12.03
CA PRO A 153 -9.92 20.92 -10.63
C PRO A 153 -8.56 20.88 -9.91
N LEU A 154 -8.31 21.88 -9.08
CA LEU A 154 -7.13 22.00 -8.22
C LEU A 154 -7.51 21.73 -6.76
N TRP A 155 -6.85 20.75 -6.12
CA TRP A 155 -6.88 20.59 -4.67
C TRP A 155 -6.01 21.66 -4.01
N VAL A 156 -6.57 22.32 -3.00
CA VAL A 156 -5.93 23.45 -2.30
C VAL A 156 -5.87 23.28 -0.78
N GLY A 157 -6.44 22.19 -0.25
CA GLY A 157 -6.60 22.00 1.20
C GLY A 157 -7.64 22.96 1.83
N PRO A 158 -7.95 22.82 3.13
CA PRO A 158 -8.98 23.61 3.80
C PRO A 158 -8.78 25.13 3.63
N SER A 159 -9.67 25.76 2.89
CA SER A 159 -9.59 27.15 2.44
C SER A 159 -10.89 27.91 2.70
N ASP A 160 -10.80 29.19 3.06
CA ASP A 160 -11.96 30.03 3.40
C ASP A 160 -11.96 31.41 2.71
N GLY A 161 -11.02 31.65 1.79
CA GLY A 161 -11.01 32.82 0.92
C GLY A 161 -10.32 32.55 -0.42
N VAL A 162 -10.68 33.32 -1.45
CA VAL A 162 -10.17 33.12 -2.81
C VAL A 162 -9.92 34.43 -3.57
N GLU A 163 -8.97 34.41 -4.49
CA GLU A 163 -8.68 35.45 -5.48
C GLU A 163 -8.37 34.77 -6.83
N VAL A 164 -8.95 35.27 -7.92
CA VAL A 164 -8.92 34.61 -9.24
C VAL A 164 -8.65 35.63 -10.34
N GLN A 165 -7.84 35.28 -11.34
CA GLN A 165 -7.75 36.02 -12.58
C GLN A 165 -7.69 35.11 -13.81
N VAL A 166 -8.37 35.51 -14.88
CA VAL A 166 -8.31 34.89 -16.21
C VAL A 166 -7.92 35.95 -17.22
N VAL A 167 -6.80 35.75 -17.91
CA VAL A 167 -6.17 36.76 -18.77
C VAL A 167 -5.83 36.16 -20.13
N ARG A 168 -6.20 36.83 -21.23
CA ARG A 168 -5.84 36.36 -22.58
C ARG A 168 -4.33 36.23 -22.81
N LYS A 169 -3.93 35.20 -23.56
CA LYS A 169 -2.52 34.78 -23.81
C LYS A 169 -1.63 35.91 -24.36
N ASN A 170 -2.22 36.81 -25.15
CA ASN A 170 -1.55 37.95 -25.78
C ASN A 170 -1.66 39.28 -24.99
N GLY A 171 -2.16 39.27 -23.74
CA GLY A 171 -2.44 40.47 -22.93
C GLY A 171 -3.52 41.42 -23.49
N ASN A 172 -4.08 41.13 -24.67
CA ASN A 172 -5.00 42.00 -25.39
C ASN A 172 -6.39 42.02 -24.74
N THR A 173 -6.62 43.03 -23.91
CA THR A 173 -7.90 43.28 -23.23
C THR A 173 -9.06 43.61 -24.17
N SER A 174 -8.83 43.81 -25.47
CA SER A 174 -9.89 44.12 -26.46
C SER A 174 -10.66 42.87 -26.93
N ALA A 175 -10.05 41.68 -26.86
CA ALA A 175 -10.63 40.45 -27.41
C ALA A 175 -11.34 39.64 -26.32
N ALA A 176 -12.65 39.41 -26.50
CA ALA A 176 -13.49 38.82 -25.45
C ALA A 176 -13.06 37.40 -25.04
N LEU A 177 -12.97 37.15 -23.72
CA LEU A 177 -12.97 35.81 -23.13
C LEU A 177 -14.35 35.14 -23.24
N PRO A 178 -14.47 33.80 -23.00
CA PRO A 178 -15.75 33.11 -22.92
C PRO A 178 -16.77 33.77 -21.98
N LYS A 179 -18.07 33.56 -22.29
CA LYS A 179 -19.18 34.05 -21.45
C LYS A 179 -19.39 33.14 -20.25
N GLY A 180 -19.93 33.69 -19.17
CA GLY A 180 -20.31 32.93 -17.98
C GLY A 180 -19.14 32.39 -17.16
N LEU A 181 -17.95 32.99 -17.30
CA LEU A 181 -16.77 32.69 -16.48
C LEU A 181 -17.06 32.88 -14.98
N ARG A 182 -16.88 31.82 -14.22
CA ARG A 182 -17.02 31.77 -12.76
C ARG A 182 -15.87 30.93 -12.17
N VAL A 183 -15.61 31.08 -10.87
CA VAL A 183 -14.91 30.06 -10.09
C VAL A 183 -15.96 29.18 -9.42
N ASP A 184 -15.67 27.89 -9.38
CA ASP A 184 -16.48 26.84 -8.79
C ASP A 184 -15.69 26.29 -7.59
N LEU A 185 -16.15 26.58 -6.36
CA LEU A 185 -15.48 26.22 -5.11
C LEU A 185 -16.15 24.98 -4.53
N VAL A 186 -15.39 23.92 -4.25
CA VAL A 186 -15.91 22.59 -3.89
C VAL A 186 -15.61 22.27 -2.42
N ASP A 187 -16.68 22.09 -1.65
CA ASP A 187 -16.66 21.41 -0.34
C ASP A 187 -16.84 19.90 -0.61
N PRO A 188 -15.80 19.06 -0.45
CA PRO A 188 -15.88 17.62 -0.71
C PRO A 188 -16.68 16.85 0.34
N GLY A 189 -17.26 17.54 1.34
CA GLY A 189 -18.00 16.93 2.43
C GLY A 189 -17.11 16.14 3.40
N VAL A 190 -17.65 15.95 4.61
CA VAL A 190 -17.08 15.20 5.76
C VAL A 190 -15.56 15.31 5.95
N VAL A 191 -15.14 16.29 6.75
CA VAL A 191 -13.96 16.20 7.62
C VAL A 191 -14.37 16.69 9.03
N THR A 192 -13.41 16.81 9.97
CA THR A 192 -13.47 16.98 11.46
C THR A 192 -13.12 15.69 12.21
N THR A 193 -12.50 15.71 13.39
CA THR A 193 -12.60 16.65 14.53
C THR A 193 -12.06 18.07 14.31
N ALA A 194 -10.83 18.22 13.81
CA ALA A 194 -10.19 19.50 13.48
C ALA A 194 -9.58 19.45 12.07
N GLU A 195 -10.38 18.88 11.15
CA GLU A 195 -10.17 18.68 9.70
C GLU A 195 -8.78 18.18 9.24
N THR A 196 -8.03 17.49 10.13
CA THR A 196 -6.70 16.86 9.95
C THR A 196 -5.61 17.87 9.54
N LYS A 197 -4.77 18.27 10.51
CA LYS A 197 -3.99 19.50 10.46
C LYS A 197 -2.84 19.47 9.46
N SER A 198 -2.65 20.63 8.83
CA SER A 198 -1.44 21.14 8.17
C SER A 198 -1.83 22.50 7.62
N VAL A 199 -1.29 23.62 8.10
CA VAL A 199 0.13 23.87 8.38
C VAL A 199 0.33 24.54 9.75
N GLY A 200 1.04 23.88 10.66
CA GLY A 200 1.63 24.48 11.88
C GLY A 200 3.16 24.36 11.96
N THR A 201 3.73 23.49 11.12
CA THR A 201 5.16 23.31 10.84
C THR A 201 5.29 23.28 9.32
N GLU A 202 6.41 23.74 8.76
CA GLU A 202 6.64 23.78 7.29
C GLU A 202 6.93 22.38 6.71
N ILE A 203 5.92 21.49 6.79
CA ILE A 203 5.85 20.20 6.13
C ILE A 203 5.28 20.45 4.73
N GLU A 204 6.12 20.91 3.81
CA GLU A 204 5.72 20.88 2.39
C GLU A 204 5.75 19.42 1.87
N PRO A 205 4.95 19.09 0.85
CA PRO A 205 4.98 17.79 0.19
C PRO A 205 6.27 17.61 -0.63
N ALA A 206 6.32 16.57 -1.45
CA ALA A 206 7.47 16.20 -2.29
C ALA A 206 7.74 17.21 -3.45
N ALA A 207 8.24 18.40 -3.11
CA ALA A 207 8.71 19.43 -4.04
C ALA A 207 10.25 19.55 -3.96
N PHE A 208 10.95 19.08 -4.99
CA PHE A 208 12.42 19.02 -5.02
C PHE A 208 13.08 20.25 -5.63
N VAL A 209 14.09 20.78 -4.92
CA VAL A 209 15.01 21.81 -5.40
C VAL A 209 16.19 21.13 -6.13
N ALA A 210 16.73 21.77 -7.17
CA ALA A 210 17.90 21.27 -7.90
C ALA A 210 19.22 21.68 -7.20
N GLU A 211 20.19 20.77 -7.16
CA GLU A 211 21.55 21.06 -6.68
C GLU A 211 22.43 21.72 -7.76
N ASP A 212 23.29 22.66 -7.33
CA ASP A 212 24.34 23.26 -8.15
C ASP A 212 25.70 22.60 -7.84
N THR A 213 26.55 22.35 -8.85
CA THR A 213 27.68 21.40 -8.71
C THR A 213 29.05 22.02 -8.35
N PRO A 214 29.96 21.30 -7.64
CA PRO A 214 31.13 21.89 -6.98
C PRO A 214 32.49 21.35 -7.48
N SER A 215 33.62 21.87 -6.94
CA SER A 215 34.98 21.28 -7.01
C SER A 215 36.06 22.10 -6.27
N PRO A 216 37.29 21.58 -6.02
CA PRO A 216 37.70 20.17 -5.88
C PRO A 216 38.75 19.90 -4.75
N THR A 217 38.93 18.62 -4.38
CA THR A 217 40.27 17.97 -4.37
C THR A 217 40.22 16.43 -4.36
N ASP A 218 41.25 15.82 -4.96
CA ASP A 218 41.43 14.40 -5.34
C ASP A 218 42.32 13.59 -4.36
N PRO A 219 42.80 12.34 -4.65
CA PRO A 219 42.22 11.07 -5.15
C PRO A 219 42.60 9.90 -4.15
N PRO A 220 42.92 8.60 -4.46
CA PRO A 220 42.85 7.80 -5.71
C PRO A 220 42.43 6.28 -5.65
N THR A 221 41.75 5.83 -6.73
CA THR A 221 42.04 4.60 -7.53
C THR A 221 41.68 3.16 -7.03
N ALA A 222 41.32 2.31 -8.03
CA ALA A 222 41.26 0.82 -8.08
C ALA A 222 40.03 0.09 -7.48
N THR A 223 39.51 -1.03 -8.03
CA THR A 223 39.67 -1.69 -9.35
C THR A 223 38.53 -2.72 -9.61
N SER A 224 37.93 -2.67 -10.82
CA SER A 224 37.27 -3.72 -11.65
C SER A 224 36.30 -4.82 -11.13
N THR A 225 35.42 -5.18 -12.08
CA THR A 225 34.90 -6.53 -12.49
C THR A 225 33.64 -7.18 -11.87
N ASP A 226 32.72 -7.50 -12.80
CA ASP A 226 31.82 -8.68 -12.93
C ASP A 226 30.51 -8.88 -12.10
N THR A 227 29.41 -8.93 -12.87
CA THR A 227 28.35 -9.97 -13.02
C THR A 227 28.57 -11.39 -12.42
N PRO A 228 27.56 -12.33 -12.34
CA PRO A 228 26.14 -12.30 -12.78
C PRO A 228 25.12 -13.07 -11.86
N THR A 229 23.91 -13.40 -12.37
CA THR A 229 23.18 -14.72 -12.38
C THR A 229 23.21 -15.61 -11.11
N GLU A 230 22.10 -16.16 -10.58
CA GLU A 230 20.66 -16.07 -10.89
C GLU A 230 19.79 -16.74 -9.80
N THR A 231 18.51 -16.35 -9.71
CA THR A 231 17.30 -17.21 -9.65
C THR A 231 17.12 -18.34 -8.61
N ALA A 232 15.83 -18.62 -8.39
CA ALA A 232 15.22 -19.82 -7.84
C ALA A 232 15.54 -20.22 -6.41
N THR A 233 14.46 -20.55 -5.71
CA THR A 233 14.35 -21.94 -5.33
C THR A 233 12.93 -22.45 -5.58
N ALA A 234 12.77 -23.76 -5.49
CA ALA A 234 11.55 -24.57 -5.34
C ALA A 234 12.04 -26.02 -5.06
N PRO A 235 11.24 -26.94 -4.48
CA PRO A 235 9.87 -26.78 -3.99
C PRO A 235 9.60 -27.46 -2.62
N ASP A 236 8.31 -27.52 -2.25
CA ASP A 236 7.73 -28.59 -1.39
C ASP A 236 7.31 -29.80 -2.26
N PRO A 237 6.90 -30.98 -1.72
CA PRO A 237 6.34 -32.03 -2.57
C PRO A 237 5.01 -32.66 -2.12
N THR A 238 3.92 -32.32 -2.87
CA THR A 238 2.92 -33.27 -3.48
C THR A 238 1.98 -34.08 -2.54
N ALA A 239 0.76 -34.58 -2.87
CA ALA A 239 -0.22 -34.65 -3.98
C ALA A 239 -1.16 -35.88 -3.65
N SER A 240 -2.31 -36.25 -4.23
CA SER A 240 -3.41 -35.60 -5.00
C SER A 240 -4.58 -36.60 -5.25
N GLU A 241 -5.80 -36.11 -5.56
CA GLU A 241 -6.84 -36.73 -6.47
C GLU A 241 -7.52 -38.10 -6.07
N PRO A 242 -8.51 -38.72 -6.82
CA PRO A 242 -9.14 -38.40 -8.15
C PRO A 242 -10.69 -38.59 -8.36
N GLY A 243 -11.27 -37.98 -9.42
CA GLY A 243 -11.91 -38.65 -10.60
C GLY A 243 -13.41 -39.12 -10.76
N SER A 244 -14.15 -38.50 -11.72
CA SER A 244 -15.19 -39.06 -12.69
C SER A 244 -16.55 -39.69 -12.22
N THR A 245 -17.64 -39.92 -13.02
CA THR A 245 -17.99 -39.85 -14.48
C THR A 245 -19.51 -39.60 -14.77
N ALA A 246 -19.97 -39.50 -16.05
CA ALA A 246 -21.37 -39.22 -16.53
C ALA A 246 -22.18 -40.44 -17.08
N PRO A 247 -23.45 -40.28 -17.58
CA PRO A 247 -23.75 -40.43 -19.04
C PRO A 247 -24.99 -39.67 -19.65
N GLU A 248 -25.30 -39.98 -20.93
CA GLU A 248 -26.20 -39.40 -21.99
C GLU A 248 -27.68 -39.93 -22.01
N PRO A 249 -28.60 -39.71 -23.03
CA PRO A 249 -28.54 -39.16 -24.43
C PRO A 249 -29.67 -38.11 -24.78
N THR A 250 -30.16 -37.73 -26.01
CA THR A 250 -30.04 -38.15 -27.44
C THR A 250 -30.51 -37.07 -28.49
N ASP A 251 -30.04 -37.21 -29.74
CA ASP A 251 -30.42 -36.78 -31.13
C ASP A 251 -31.91 -36.55 -31.61
N PRO A 252 -32.19 -36.06 -32.86
CA PRO A 252 -31.47 -35.08 -33.75
C PRO A 252 -32.42 -34.17 -34.64
N VAL A 253 -31.85 -33.37 -35.59
CA VAL A 253 -32.31 -33.03 -36.99
C VAL A 253 -32.03 -31.57 -37.45
N SER A 254 -31.57 -31.44 -38.71
CA SER A 254 -31.52 -30.26 -39.61
C SER A 254 -31.53 -30.85 -41.07
N PRO A 255 -32.02 -30.21 -42.17
CA PRO A 255 -31.81 -28.79 -42.52
C PRO A 255 -32.90 -28.07 -43.39
N SER A 256 -32.55 -26.84 -43.79
CA SER A 256 -32.86 -26.15 -45.06
C SER A 256 -34.11 -25.26 -45.25
N ASP A 257 -33.81 -24.13 -45.89
CA ASP A 257 -34.59 -23.35 -46.89
C ASP A 257 -35.66 -22.31 -46.55
N SER A 258 -35.56 -21.23 -47.36
CA SER A 258 -36.58 -20.24 -47.77
C SER A 258 -37.22 -19.31 -46.73
N ALA A 259 -36.74 -18.06 -46.73
CA ALA A 259 -37.60 -16.90 -46.45
C ALA A 259 -38.68 -16.75 -47.55
N PRO A 260 -39.84 -16.10 -47.29
CA PRO A 260 -39.86 -14.64 -47.45
C PRO A 260 -40.83 -13.86 -46.53
N ALA A 261 -40.77 -12.53 -46.65
CA ALA A 261 -41.82 -11.54 -46.34
C ALA A 261 -42.20 -11.30 -44.86
N SER A 262 -41.70 -10.19 -44.33
CA SER A 262 -42.25 -9.49 -43.15
C SER A 262 -43.67 -8.93 -43.42
N PRO A 263 -44.49 -8.82 -42.37
CA PRO A 263 -45.17 -7.55 -42.11
C PRO A 263 -44.81 -6.97 -40.74
N SER A 264 -44.60 -5.65 -40.69
CA SER A 264 -44.24 -4.93 -39.45
C SER A 264 -45.30 -5.07 -38.36
N ALA A 265 -44.87 -5.42 -37.15
CA ALA A 265 -45.67 -5.34 -35.93
C ALA A 265 -44.83 -4.74 -34.80
N SER A 266 -45.29 -3.58 -34.28
CA SER A 266 -44.79 -2.82 -33.12
C SER A 266 -43.28 -2.66 -32.91
N ALA A 267 -42.85 -1.43 -32.65
CA ALA A 267 -41.61 -1.21 -31.91
C ALA A 267 -41.75 -1.88 -30.54
N SER A 268 -40.99 -2.96 -30.31
CA SER A 268 -40.70 -3.42 -28.95
C SER A 268 -40.06 -2.25 -28.19
N PRO A 269 -40.31 -2.06 -26.89
CA PRO A 269 -39.41 -1.23 -26.09
C PRO A 269 -37.98 -1.75 -26.32
N SER A 270 -37.05 -0.83 -26.60
CA SER A 270 -35.64 -1.20 -26.64
C SER A 270 -35.28 -1.80 -25.28
N PRO A 271 -34.63 -2.97 -25.21
CA PRO A 271 -34.26 -3.53 -23.92
C PRO A 271 -33.35 -2.50 -23.22
N SER A 272 -33.68 -2.15 -21.98
CA SER A 272 -32.76 -1.41 -21.11
C SER A 272 -31.41 -2.13 -21.13
N PRO A 273 -30.27 -1.42 -21.27
CA PRO A 273 -28.98 -2.05 -21.47
C PRO A 273 -28.70 -3.06 -20.36
N THR A 274 -28.80 -4.34 -20.70
CA THR A 274 -28.73 -5.42 -19.72
C THR A 274 -27.30 -5.48 -19.21
N LYS A 275 -27.11 -5.12 -17.93
CA LYS A 275 -25.80 -5.11 -17.26
C LYS A 275 -25.02 -6.38 -17.63
N PRO A 276 -23.89 -6.28 -18.35
CA PRO A 276 -23.20 -7.45 -18.87
C PRO A 276 -22.64 -8.31 -17.74
N VAL A 277 -22.40 -9.59 -18.03
CA VAL A 277 -21.70 -10.49 -17.11
C VAL A 277 -20.20 -10.23 -17.24
N ALA A 278 -19.53 -9.98 -16.11
CA ALA A 278 -18.08 -9.77 -16.09
C ALA A 278 -17.34 -11.05 -16.55
N PRO A 279 -16.40 -10.96 -17.49
CA PRO A 279 -15.47 -12.06 -17.75
C PRO A 279 -14.56 -12.29 -16.53
N PRO A 280 -14.17 -13.55 -16.23
CA PRO A 280 -13.08 -13.80 -15.30
C PRO A 280 -11.78 -13.20 -15.86
N SER A 281 -10.93 -12.68 -14.98
CA SER A 281 -9.58 -12.22 -15.37
C SER A 281 -8.55 -13.34 -15.19
N THR A 282 -7.44 -13.24 -15.91
CA THR A 282 -6.24 -14.07 -15.75
C THR A 282 -5.30 -13.57 -14.64
N VAL A 283 -5.68 -12.49 -13.95
CA VAL A 283 -4.92 -11.80 -12.91
C VAL A 283 -5.84 -11.58 -11.71
N THR A 284 -5.32 -11.69 -10.48
CA THR A 284 -6.14 -11.45 -9.28
C THR A 284 -6.63 -10.01 -9.24
N LYS A 285 -7.89 -9.79 -8.80
CA LYS A 285 -8.45 -8.44 -8.64
C LYS A 285 -7.72 -7.75 -7.48
N PRO A 286 -7.05 -6.61 -7.68
CA PRO A 286 -6.45 -5.87 -6.57
C PRO A 286 -7.54 -5.27 -5.64
N PRO A 287 -7.22 -4.94 -4.39
CA PRO A 287 -8.13 -4.20 -3.51
C PRO A 287 -8.58 -2.88 -4.17
N VAL A 288 -9.89 -2.64 -4.24
CA VAL A 288 -10.47 -1.38 -4.75
C VAL A 288 -11.45 -0.86 -3.71
N ILE A 289 -11.24 0.38 -3.27
CA ILE A 289 -12.14 1.15 -2.41
C ILE A 289 -13.39 1.47 -3.24
N SER A 290 -14.56 0.94 -2.84
CA SER A 290 -15.78 1.09 -3.63
C SER A 290 -16.36 2.49 -3.49
N ARG A 291 -17.28 2.84 -4.41
CA ARG A 291 -18.03 4.10 -4.32
C ARG A 291 -18.77 4.30 -3.00
N ALA A 292 -19.20 3.22 -2.33
CA ALA A 292 -19.81 3.31 -1.00
C ALA A 292 -18.80 3.72 0.09
N ASP A 293 -17.57 3.22 0.00
CA ASP A 293 -16.53 3.36 1.02
C ASP A 293 -15.89 4.75 0.97
N TRP A 294 -15.51 5.24 -0.23
CA TRP A 294 -15.01 6.61 -0.38
C TRP A 294 -16.10 7.68 -0.27
N GLY A 295 -17.38 7.26 -0.27
CA GLY A 295 -18.53 8.12 0.02
C GLY A 295 -19.06 8.88 -1.20
N ALA A 296 -19.13 8.23 -2.35
CA ALA A 296 -19.74 8.77 -3.56
C ALA A 296 -21.17 9.26 -3.33
N VAL A 297 -21.51 10.38 -3.95
CA VAL A 297 -22.85 10.97 -3.85
C VAL A 297 -23.70 10.42 -4.98
N GLU A 298 -24.10 9.16 -4.88
CA GLU A 298 -24.83 8.44 -5.95
C GLU A 298 -26.14 9.12 -6.37
N SER A 299 -26.73 9.95 -5.50
CA SER A 299 -27.89 10.80 -5.84
C SER A 299 -27.57 12.01 -6.74
N LYS A 300 -26.40 12.03 -7.37
CA LYS A 300 -25.98 12.99 -8.40
C LYS A 300 -25.78 12.35 -9.78
N VAL A 301 -25.82 11.02 -9.89
CA VAL A 301 -25.71 10.29 -11.15
C VAL A 301 -27.13 10.06 -11.68
N ASP A 302 -27.51 10.81 -12.71
CA ASP A 302 -28.86 10.80 -13.27
C ASP A 302 -29.06 9.68 -14.31
N ASP A 303 -28.08 9.45 -15.18
CA ASP A 303 -28.14 8.45 -16.25
C ASP A 303 -27.46 7.12 -15.87
N PRO A 304 -28.00 5.97 -16.34
CA PRO A 304 -27.42 4.66 -16.06
C PRO A 304 -26.07 4.46 -16.77
N ALA A 305 -25.19 3.67 -16.14
CA ALA A 305 -23.89 3.33 -16.71
C ALA A 305 -24.00 2.59 -18.06
N GLU A 306 -23.26 3.08 -19.06
CA GLU A 306 -23.06 2.40 -20.35
C GLU A 306 -21.84 1.47 -20.33
N TYR A 307 -21.82 0.51 -21.26
CA TYR A 307 -20.78 -0.53 -21.34
C TYR A 307 -20.29 -0.71 -22.78
N ILE A 308 -18.98 -0.89 -22.94
CA ILE A 308 -18.31 -1.15 -24.23
C ILE A 308 -18.14 -2.65 -24.45
N ASP A 309 -18.02 -3.09 -25.71
CA ASP A 309 -17.91 -4.53 -26.05
C ASP A 309 -16.76 -5.25 -25.31
N LYS A 310 -15.62 -4.56 -25.16
CA LYS A 310 -14.43 -5.02 -24.42
C LYS A 310 -13.42 -3.91 -24.18
N ILE A 311 -12.63 -4.05 -23.12
CA ILE A 311 -11.44 -3.21 -22.91
C ILE A 311 -10.31 -3.74 -23.81
N SER A 312 -9.83 -2.89 -24.73
CA SER A 312 -8.75 -3.18 -25.67
C SER A 312 -7.48 -2.36 -25.41
N ALA A 313 -7.59 -1.29 -24.63
CA ALA A 313 -6.48 -0.47 -24.16
C ALA A 313 -6.76 0.08 -22.76
N VAL A 314 -5.70 0.45 -22.05
CA VAL A 314 -5.75 1.24 -20.81
C VAL A 314 -5.02 2.55 -21.06
N PHE A 315 -5.67 3.67 -20.74
CA PHE A 315 -5.04 4.98 -20.75
C PHE A 315 -4.70 5.40 -19.32
N VAL A 316 -3.42 5.68 -19.09
CA VAL A 316 -2.92 6.26 -17.85
C VAL A 316 -3.02 7.78 -17.96
N HIS A 317 -3.66 8.36 -16.96
CA HIS A 317 -3.88 9.79 -16.76
C HIS A 317 -3.21 10.26 -15.47
N HIS A 318 -3.16 11.57 -15.29
CA HIS A 318 -3.04 12.17 -13.99
C HIS A 318 -4.11 13.26 -13.81
N THR A 319 -4.33 13.68 -12.58
CA THR A 319 -5.06 14.91 -12.26
C THR A 319 -4.05 16.02 -11.96
N VAL A 320 -4.11 17.18 -12.62
CA VAL A 320 -3.17 18.31 -12.39
C VAL A 320 -3.33 19.01 -11.02
N GLY A 321 -3.98 18.35 -10.06
CA GLY A 321 -4.11 18.82 -8.68
C GLY A 321 -2.81 18.68 -7.89
N SER A 322 -2.76 19.37 -6.75
CA SER A 322 -1.59 19.35 -5.87
C SER A 322 -1.24 17.95 -5.35
N ASN A 323 0.05 17.66 -5.22
CA ASN A 323 0.59 16.48 -4.53
C ASN A 323 0.49 16.59 -2.98
N SER A 324 -0.14 17.66 -2.47
CA SER A 324 -0.18 18.07 -1.06
C SER A 324 -1.30 17.49 -0.19
N TYR A 325 -2.02 16.49 -0.67
CA TYR A 325 -2.97 15.75 0.16
C TYR A 325 -2.23 14.72 1.04
N SER A 326 -2.74 14.39 2.23
CA SER A 326 -2.38 13.13 2.89
C SER A 326 -3.24 12.00 2.32
N CYS A 327 -2.79 10.74 2.35
CA CYS A 327 -3.54 9.63 1.74
C CYS A 327 -4.91 9.41 2.41
N ALA A 328 -5.08 9.76 3.69
CA ALA A 328 -6.39 9.85 4.34
C ALA A 328 -7.35 10.90 3.76
N GLN A 329 -6.84 11.89 3.01
CA GLN A 329 -7.64 12.86 2.26
C GLN A 329 -7.97 12.39 0.83
N SER A 330 -7.37 11.30 0.31
CA SER A 330 -7.58 10.82 -1.07
C SER A 330 -9.06 10.55 -1.37
N ALA A 331 -9.81 9.96 -0.44
CA ALA A 331 -11.25 9.77 -0.58
C ALA A 331 -12.03 11.11 -0.69
N ALA A 332 -11.60 12.17 0.01
CA ALA A 332 -12.19 13.49 -0.10
C ALA A 332 -11.81 14.19 -1.41
N LEU A 333 -10.57 13.99 -1.89
CA LEU A 333 -10.12 14.44 -3.20
C LEU A 333 -10.97 13.82 -4.32
N VAL A 334 -11.23 12.51 -4.29
CA VAL A 334 -12.11 11.81 -5.25
C VAL A 334 -13.55 12.32 -5.20
N ARG A 335 -14.13 12.53 -4.00
CA ARG A 335 -15.45 13.19 -3.85
C ARG A 335 -15.48 14.60 -4.46
N GLY A 336 -14.41 15.36 -4.29
CA GLY A 336 -14.25 16.68 -4.89
C GLY A 336 -14.29 16.63 -6.42
N ILE A 337 -13.51 15.73 -7.04
CA ILE A 337 -13.46 15.55 -8.49
C ILE A 337 -14.84 15.12 -9.03
N MET A 338 -15.56 14.24 -8.32
CA MET A 338 -16.94 13.85 -8.67
C MET A 338 -17.88 15.06 -8.65
N ALA A 339 -17.86 15.84 -7.57
CA ALA A 339 -18.69 17.04 -7.43
C ALA A 339 -18.38 18.09 -8.51
N TYR A 340 -17.11 18.27 -8.84
CA TYR A 340 -16.68 19.20 -9.90
C TYR A 340 -17.16 18.75 -11.29
N HIS A 341 -16.95 17.47 -11.65
CA HIS A 341 -17.44 16.95 -12.94
C HIS A 341 -18.96 17.06 -13.07
N ILE A 342 -19.72 16.77 -12.01
CA ILE A 342 -21.18 16.84 -12.08
C ILE A 342 -21.70 18.28 -11.95
N ASP A 343 -21.46 18.96 -10.84
CA ASP A 343 -22.07 20.26 -10.54
C ASP A 343 -21.44 21.43 -11.30
N ALA A 344 -20.13 21.39 -11.56
CA ALA A 344 -19.41 22.48 -12.23
C ALA A 344 -19.35 22.30 -13.76
N ASN A 345 -19.11 21.07 -14.24
CA ASN A 345 -18.98 20.80 -15.67
C ASN A 345 -20.30 20.33 -16.33
N GLY A 346 -21.23 19.77 -15.56
CA GLY A 346 -22.51 19.23 -16.06
C GLY A 346 -22.39 17.83 -16.67
N TRP A 347 -21.46 17.00 -16.19
CA TRP A 347 -21.33 15.59 -16.62
C TRP A 347 -22.18 14.68 -15.74
N ASN A 348 -22.58 13.50 -16.23
CA ASN A 348 -23.33 12.53 -15.43
C ASN A 348 -22.53 11.95 -14.24
N ASP A 349 -21.23 11.70 -14.42
CA ASP A 349 -20.36 11.09 -13.41
C ASP A 349 -18.87 11.34 -13.75
N LEU A 350 -17.97 10.99 -12.82
CA LEU A 350 -16.51 10.97 -12.98
C LEU A 350 -16.08 10.50 -14.38
N GLY A 351 -15.16 11.22 -15.04
CA GLY A 351 -14.67 10.84 -16.38
C GLY A 351 -13.83 9.56 -16.38
N TYR A 352 -13.03 9.33 -15.33
CA TYR A 352 -12.17 8.16 -15.20
C TYR A 352 -12.92 6.94 -14.66
N ASN A 353 -12.54 5.75 -15.11
CA ASN A 353 -13.07 4.49 -14.57
C ASN A 353 -12.50 4.20 -13.17
N PHE A 354 -11.26 4.60 -12.92
CA PHE A 354 -10.55 4.42 -11.66
C PHE A 354 -9.62 5.59 -11.36
N LEU A 355 -9.34 5.81 -10.09
CA LEU A 355 -8.31 6.73 -9.62
C LEU A 355 -7.33 6.00 -8.68
N VAL A 356 -6.07 6.42 -8.66
CA VAL A 356 -5.00 5.83 -7.83
C VAL A 356 -4.24 6.94 -7.12
N ASP A 357 -4.03 6.85 -5.81
CA ASP A 357 -3.30 7.86 -5.05
C ASP A 357 -1.79 7.56 -4.91
N LYS A 358 -1.05 8.47 -4.27
CA LYS A 358 0.40 8.31 -4.03
C LYS A 358 0.77 7.18 -3.06
N CYS A 359 -0.16 6.71 -2.22
CA CYS A 359 0.02 5.52 -1.39
C CYS A 359 -0.38 4.21 -2.10
N GLY A 360 -0.90 4.30 -3.34
CA GLY A 360 -1.37 3.14 -4.11
C GLY A 360 -2.82 2.75 -3.83
N GLN A 361 -3.59 3.54 -3.08
CA GLN A 361 -5.02 3.28 -2.90
C GLN A 361 -5.75 3.38 -4.24
N ILE A 362 -6.47 2.33 -4.63
CA ILE A 362 -7.27 2.27 -5.87
C ILE A 362 -8.73 2.58 -5.54
N PHE A 363 -9.32 3.56 -6.22
CA PHE A 363 -10.71 3.97 -6.06
C PHE A 363 -11.54 3.57 -7.29
N GLU A 364 -12.73 3.03 -7.07
CA GLU A 364 -13.75 2.91 -8.13
C GLU A 364 -14.18 4.33 -8.57
N GLY A 365 -13.91 4.69 -9.82
CA GLY A 365 -14.29 5.97 -10.40
C GLY A 365 -15.74 5.94 -10.87
N ARG A 366 -15.95 6.00 -12.19
CA ARG A 366 -17.29 5.95 -12.81
C ARG A 366 -18.12 4.73 -12.40
N ALA A 367 -19.39 4.96 -12.07
CA ALA A 367 -20.37 3.96 -11.69
C ALA A 367 -20.66 2.93 -12.80
N GLY A 368 -21.12 1.76 -12.38
CA GLY A 368 -21.49 0.63 -13.26
C GLY A 368 -20.99 -0.71 -12.73
N GLY A 369 -19.81 -0.69 -12.09
CA GLY A 369 -19.18 -1.82 -11.42
C GLY A 369 -17.76 -2.04 -11.93
N VAL A 370 -16.80 -2.03 -11.00
CA VAL A 370 -15.35 -2.23 -11.25
C VAL A 370 -15.00 -3.37 -12.22
N ASP A 371 -15.75 -4.47 -12.21
CA ASP A 371 -15.51 -5.69 -12.98
C ASP A 371 -16.02 -5.62 -14.42
N LEU A 372 -16.76 -4.57 -14.79
CA LEU A 372 -17.37 -4.42 -16.11
C LEU A 372 -16.57 -3.48 -17.04
N PRO A 373 -16.89 -3.47 -18.35
CA PRO A 373 -16.25 -2.59 -19.32
C PRO A 373 -17.05 -1.27 -19.41
N VAL A 374 -17.08 -0.51 -18.31
CA VAL A 374 -17.84 0.75 -18.20
C VAL A 374 -17.31 1.81 -19.18
N LEU A 375 -18.18 2.49 -19.91
CA LEU A 375 -17.80 3.59 -20.81
C LEU A 375 -17.39 4.84 -20.02
N GLY A 376 -16.09 5.12 -20.02
CA GLY A 376 -15.52 6.35 -19.45
C GLY A 376 -15.70 7.58 -20.32
N ALA A 377 -15.26 8.72 -19.79
CA ALA A 377 -15.12 10.01 -20.50
C ALA A 377 -13.77 10.63 -20.13
N HIS A 378 -12.69 9.93 -20.46
CA HIS A 378 -11.30 10.27 -20.10
C HIS A 378 -10.39 10.51 -21.31
N THR A 379 -10.60 9.83 -22.44
CA THR A 379 -9.73 9.91 -23.64
C THR A 379 -10.56 10.08 -24.89
N TYR A 380 -10.84 11.33 -25.24
CA TYR A 380 -11.67 11.72 -26.37
C TYR A 380 -11.22 11.05 -27.68
N GLY A 381 -12.15 10.39 -28.35
CA GLY A 381 -11.95 9.64 -29.59
C GLY A 381 -11.61 8.16 -29.38
N PHE A 382 -11.37 7.71 -28.14
CA PHE A 382 -10.98 6.34 -27.81
C PHE A 382 -11.67 5.74 -26.57
N ASN A 383 -12.57 6.45 -25.87
CA ASN A 383 -13.25 5.96 -24.67
C ASN A 383 -13.96 4.61 -24.93
N SER A 384 -14.64 4.51 -26.07
CA SER A 384 -15.37 3.31 -26.52
C SER A 384 -14.53 2.03 -26.79
N TYR A 385 -13.22 2.05 -26.49
CA TYR A 385 -12.31 0.90 -26.59
C TYR A 385 -11.52 0.61 -25.30
N SER A 386 -11.67 1.42 -24.25
CA SER A 386 -10.63 1.53 -23.22
C SER A 386 -11.13 1.73 -21.80
N THR A 387 -10.19 1.79 -20.87
CA THR A 387 -10.40 2.16 -19.46
C THR A 387 -9.37 3.21 -19.06
N GLY A 388 -9.84 4.27 -18.39
CA GLY A 388 -9.01 5.36 -17.90
C GLY A 388 -8.68 5.19 -16.42
N ILE A 389 -7.40 5.23 -16.10
CA ILE A 389 -6.87 5.21 -14.72
C ILE A 389 -6.16 6.54 -14.48
N ALA A 390 -6.63 7.36 -13.54
CA ALA A 390 -5.99 8.64 -13.20
C ALA A 390 -5.19 8.55 -11.90
N VAL A 391 -3.91 8.90 -11.96
CA VAL A 391 -3.09 9.06 -10.75
C VAL A 391 -3.34 10.44 -10.15
N LEU A 392 -3.62 10.51 -8.86
CA LEU A 392 -3.93 11.74 -8.14
C LEU A 392 -2.64 12.55 -7.89
N GLY A 393 -2.37 13.55 -8.73
CA GLY A 393 -1.26 14.49 -8.55
C GLY A 393 -0.63 15.02 -9.85
N ASP A 394 0.00 16.18 -9.78
CA ASP A 394 0.78 16.71 -10.91
C ASP A 394 2.13 15.99 -11.09
N PHE A 395 2.45 15.66 -12.34
CA PHE A 395 3.68 15.00 -12.78
C PHE A 395 4.33 15.70 -14.00
N GLU A 396 3.89 16.90 -14.39
CA GLU A 396 4.53 17.76 -15.41
C GLU A 396 5.28 18.96 -14.78
N GLY A 397 4.72 19.60 -13.75
CA GLY A 397 5.30 20.76 -13.08
C GLY A 397 5.27 22.06 -13.91
N ASP A 398 5.98 23.09 -13.44
CA ASP A 398 6.20 24.33 -14.16
C ASP A 398 7.63 24.83 -13.91
N ALA A 399 8.57 24.32 -14.71
CA ALA A 399 9.98 24.67 -14.64
C ALA A 399 10.25 26.17 -14.89
N ALA A 400 9.34 26.90 -15.56
CA ALA A 400 9.48 28.35 -15.76
C ALA A 400 9.15 29.16 -14.49
N LYS A 401 8.47 28.55 -13.51
CA LYS A 401 8.27 29.07 -12.15
C LYS A 401 9.12 28.39 -11.08
N GLY A 402 9.89 27.35 -11.43
CA GLY A 402 10.60 26.51 -10.47
C GLY A 402 9.70 25.55 -9.70
N ILE A 403 8.49 25.25 -10.20
CA ILE A 403 7.62 24.21 -9.64
C ILE A 403 8.09 22.85 -10.21
N PRO A 404 8.60 21.93 -9.38
CA PRO A 404 9.08 20.64 -9.85
C PRO A 404 7.91 19.70 -10.18
N ALA A 405 8.07 18.90 -11.23
CA ALA A 405 7.17 17.78 -11.53
C ALA A 405 7.17 16.78 -10.37
N GLY A 406 6.00 16.37 -9.90
CA GLY A 406 5.89 15.30 -8.90
C GLY A 406 6.52 13.99 -9.36
N LYS A 407 6.92 13.14 -8.42
CA LYS A 407 7.42 11.78 -8.71
C LYS A 407 6.32 10.78 -8.37
N PRO A 408 5.88 9.90 -9.28
CA PRO A 408 4.93 8.85 -8.93
C PRO A 408 5.64 7.81 -8.05
N SER A 409 5.08 7.49 -6.89
CA SER A 409 5.63 6.49 -5.98
C SER A 409 5.66 5.09 -6.63
N ARG A 410 6.42 4.17 -6.03
CA ARG A 410 6.38 2.75 -6.44
C ARG A 410 4.98 2.16 -6.25
N ALA A 411 4.33 2.45 -5.11
CA ALA A 411 2.98 1.98 -4.81
C ALA A 411 1.94 2.45 -5.84
N ALA A 412 1.99 3.71 -6.28
CA ALA A 412 1.11 4.24 -7.32
C ALA A 412 1.36 3.55 -8.69
N GLN A 413 2.63 3.41 -9.10
CA GLN A 413 2.99 2.72 -10.35
C GLN A 413 2.53 1.25 -10.34
N GLU A 414 2.79 0.53 -9.25
CA GLU A 414 2.42 -0.86 -9.08
C GLU A 414 0.90 -1.06 -9.01
N SER A 415 0.15 -0.14 -8.40
CA SER A 415 -1.31 -0.21 -8.32
C SER A 415 -1.99 0.08 -9.66
N VAL A 416 -1.47 1.04 -10.44
CA VAL A 416 -1.86 1.22 -11.85
C VAL A 416 -1.55 -0.03 -12.67
N ALA A 417 -0.40 -0.68 -12.43
CA ALA A 417 -0.01 -1.90 -13.14
C ALA A 417 -0.92 -3.10 -12.82
N ARG A 418 -1.18 -3.40 -11.54
CA ARG A 418 -2.12 -4.44 -11.08
C ARG A 418 -3.52 -4.21 -11.66
N LEU A 419 -4.04 -2.99 -11.56
CA LEU A 419 -5.36 -2.61 -12.08
C LEU A 419 -5.45 -2.77 -13.60
N ALA A 420 -4.45 -2.28 -14.34
CA ALA A 420 -4.42 -2.41 -15.80
C ALA A 420 -4.31 -3.87 -16.24
N ALA A 421 -3.49 -4.67 -15.56
CA ALA A 421 -3.34 -6.11 -15.81
C ALA A 421 -4.66 -6.86 -15.55
N TRP A 422 -5.33 -6.59 -14.43
CA TRP A 422 -6.62 -7.17 -14.10
C TRP A 422 -7.68 -6.84 -15.16
N LYS A 423 -7.85 -5.57 -15.53
CA LYS A 423 -8.82 -5.15 -16.55
C LYS A 423 -8.51 -5.69 -17.95
N LEU A 424 -7.23 -5.79 -18.35
CA LEU A 424 -6.85 -6.37 -19.64
C LEU A 424 -6.99 -7.90 -19.66
N GLY A 425 -6.72 -8.57 -18.53
CA GLY A 425 -6.85 -10.03 -18.38
C GLY A 425 -8.29 -10.54 -18.58
N GLN A 426 -9.30 -9.71 -18.28
CA GLN A 426 -10.71 -10.02 -18.58
C GLN A 426 -11.02 -10.13 -20.09
N TYR A 427 -10.20 -9.50 -20.95
CA TYR A 427 -10.45 -9.39 -22.39
C TYR A 427 -9.30 -9.89 -23.27
N GLY A 428 -8.34 -10.61 -22.68
CA GLY A 428 -7.18 -11.19 -23.37
C GLY A 428 -6.15 -10.16 -23.86
N GLY A 429 -6.09 -8.97 -23.27
CA GLY A 429 -5.12 -7.94 -23.62
C GLY A 429 -3.73 -8.24 -23.05
N ASN A 430 -2.68 -8.14 -23.88
CA ASN A 430 -1.28 -8.24 -23.43
C ASN A 430 -0.80 -6.85 -22.96
N PRO A 431 -0.42 -6.66 -21.67
CA PRO A 431 0.01 -5.35 -21.13
C PRO A 431 1.25 -4.75 -21.83
N GLN A 432 2.21 -5.58 -22.24
CA GLN A 432 3.39 -5.14 -23.01
C GLN A 432 3.14 -5.07 -24.52
N GLY A 433 1.94 -5.46 -24.96
CA GLY A 433 1.55 -5.51 -26.37
C GLY A 433 1.29 -4.14 -27.00
N LYS A 434 0.83 -4.20 -28.26
CA LYS A 434 0.30 -3.06 -29.00
C LYS A 434 -1.09 -3.37 -29.52
N VAL A 435 -1.89 -2.32 -29.67
CA VAL A 435 -3.27 -2.37 -30.15
C VAL A 435 -3.47 -1.32 -31.23
N THR A 436 -4.22 -1.67 -32.28
CA THR A 436 -4.64 -0.70 -33.31
C THR A 436 -6.11 -0.38 -33.11
N LEU A 437 -6.41 0.90 -32.87
CA LEU A 437 -7.75 1.45 -32.63
C LEU A 437 -8.08 2.49 -33.72
N THR A 438 -9.35 2.71 -34.01
CA THR A 438 -9.78 3.77 -34.93
C THR A 438 -10.24 4.98 -34.14
N ALA A 439 -9.58 6.13 -34.30
CA ALA A 439 -9.98 7.36 -33.63
C ALA A 439 -11.40 7.79 -34.07
N LYS A 440 -12.32 8.01 -33.12
CA LYS A 440 -13.71 8.44 -33.39
C LYS A 440 -13.89 9.97 -33.45
N GLY A 441 -12.82 10.73 -33.25
CA GLY A 441 -12.79 12.19 -33.33
C GLY A 441 -11.42 12.69 -33.79
N ASP A 442 -11.30 13.99 -34.03
CA ASP A 442 -10.02 14.66 -34.24
C ASP A 442 -9.39 14.97 -32.86
N THR A 443 -8.35 14.23 -32.47
CA THR A 443 -7.77 14.28 -31.11
C THR A 443 -6.55 15.19 -30.98
N GLY A 444 -6.29 16.01 -32.00
CA GLY A 444 -5.04 16.75 -32.17
C GLY A 444 -3.86 15.88 -32.62
N VAL A 445 -3.71 14.67 -32.07
CA VAL A 445 -2.69 13.67 -32.46
C VAL A 445 -3.16 12.81 -33.64
N TRP A 446 -4.40 12.33 -33.59
CA TRP A 446 -5.01 11.46 -34.61
C TRP A 446 -6.22 12.15 -35.26
N LYS A 447 -6.50 11.80 -36.52
CA LYS A 447 -7.68 12.28 -37.25
C LYS A 447 -8.84 11.30 -37.16
N ASN A 448 -10.07 11.81 -37.23
CA ASN A 448 -11.27 10.97 -37.21
C ASN A 448 -11.23 9.92 -38.33
N GLY A 449 -11.46 8.65 -37.99
CA GLY A 449 -11.35 7.50 -38.89
C GLY A 449 -9.91 6.99 -39.11
N GLN A 450 -8.89 7.61 -38.53
CA GLN A 450 -7.49 7.15 -38.64
C GLN A 450 -7.22 5.97 -37.71
N ALA A 451 -6.49 4.98 -38.21
CA ALA A 451 -5.96 3.88 -37.41
C ALA A 451 -4.74 4.35 -36.59
N ALA A 452 -4.89 4.36 -35.27
CA ALA A 452 -3.84 4.64 -34.29
C ALA A 452 -3.28 3.33 -33.73
N THR A 453 -1.97 3.12 -33.81
CA THR A 453 -1.30 1.95 -33.22
C THR A 453 -0.56 2.35 -31.96
N LEU A 454 -1.15 2.00 -30.81
CA LEU A 454 -0.75 2.42 -29.48
C LEU A 454 -0.15 1.23 -28.70
N ASN A 455 0.41 1.47 -27.52
CA ASN A 455 0.71 0.39 -26.58
C ASN A 455 -0.59 -0.03 -25.87
N THR A 456 -0.72 -1.28 -25.42
CA THR A 456 -1.95 -1.72 -24.74
C THR A 456 -2.21 -0.95 -23.44
N ILE A 457 -1.15 -0.57 -22.73
CA ILE A 457 -1.18 0.46 -21.69
C ILE A 457 -0.41 1.67 -22.24
N SER A 458 -1.08 2.81 -22.44
CA SER A 458 -0.52 4.02 -23.05
C SER A 458 -0.83 5.26 -22.21
N GLY A 459 -0.07 6.34 -22.38
CA GLY A 459 -0.35 7.61 -21.72
C GLY A 459 -1.43 8.39 -22.47
N HIS A 460 -2.16 9.29 -21.82
CA HIS A 460 -3.17 10.11 -22.51
C HIS A 460 -2.59 10.86 -23.73
N ARG A 461 -1.38 11.43 -23.60
CA ARG A 461 -0.63 12.08 -24.69
C ARG A 461 -0.29 11.20 -25.92
N ASP A 462 -0.45 9.87 -25.85
CA ASP A 462 -0.30 8.98 -27.01
C ASP A 462 -1.53 9.03 -27.93
N ALA A 463 -2.69 9.39 -27.39
CA ALA A 463 -3.98 9.37 -28.06
C ALA A 463 -4.59 10.77 -28.26
N TYR A 464 -4.30 11.72 -27.37
CA TYR A 464 -4.85 13.07 -27.38
C TYR A 464 -3.76 14.14 -27.21
N ALA A 465 -3.96 15.35 -27.72
CA ALA A 465 -3.00 16.44 -27.63
C ALA A 465 -3.06 17.13 -26.24
N THR A 466 -2.33 16.57 -25.28
CA THR A 466 -2.29 17.02 -23.87
C THR A 466 -0.92 16.74 -23.24
N GLU A 467 -0.63 17.39 -22.11
CA GLU A 467 0.51 17.06 -21.26
C GLU A 467 0.19 15.87 -20.33
N CYS A 468 -1.08 15.51 -20.12
CA CYS A 468 -1.47 14.32 -19.34
C CYS A 468 -0.79 13.02 -19.90
N PRO A 469 -0.17 12.14 -19.08
CA PRO A 469 -0.23 12.05 -17.62
C PRO A 469 0.92 12.77 -16.87
N GLY A 470 1.55 13.77 -17.47
CA GLY A 470 2.75 14.42 -16.95
C GLY A 470 4.04 13.66 -17.26
N ALA A 471 5.14 14.39 -17.50
CA ALA A 471 6.41 13.88 -17.98
C ALA A 471 7.00 12.77 -17.08
N ASN A 472 6.95 12.95 -15.76
CA ASN A 472 7.52 11.99 -14.82
C ASN A 472 6.74 10.67 -14.82
N LEU A 473 5.40 10.69 -14.81
CA LEU A 473 4.58 9.48 -14.88
C LEU A 473 4.58 8.85 -16.29
N TYR A 474 4.62 9.66 -17.34
CA TYR A 474 4.81 9.18 -18.72
C TYR A 474 6.12 8.39 -18.87
N SER A 475 7.21 8.82 -18.22
CA SER A 475 8.48 8.08 -18.21
C SER A 475 8.36 6.66 -17.63
N LYS A 476 7.47 6.47 -16.64
CA LYS A 476 7.27 5.20 -15.93
C LYS A 476 6.33 4.22 -16.64
N LEU A 477 5.69 4.60 -17.74
CA LEU A 477 4.79 3.70 -18.50
C LEU A 477 5.49 2.44 -19.02
N GLY A 478 6.81 2.48 -19.23
CA GLY A 478 7.61 1.29 -19.54
C GLY A 478 7.62 0.28 -18.38
N GLU A 479 7.78 0.77 -17.15
CA GLU A 479 7.82 -0.05 -15.94
C GLU A 479 6.43 -0.56 -15.55
N ILE A 480 5.41 0.29 -15.66
CA ILE A 480 4.00 -0.11 -15.44
C ILE A 480 3.63 -1.27 -16.37
N ARG A 481 4.06 -1.25 -17.65
CA ARG A 481 3.88 -2.38 -18.59
C ARG A 481 4.73 -3.61 -18.24
N ARG A 482 5.94 -3.44 -17.69
CA ARG A 482 6.78 -4.55 -17.22
C ARG A 482 6.07 -5.28 -16.08
N PHE A 483 5.70 -4.55 -15.03
CA PHE A 483 5.05 -5.08 -13.84
C PHE A 483 3.67 -5.67 -14.13
N ALA A 484 2.86 -5.01 -14.97
CA ALA A 484 1.54 -5.51 -15.35
C ALA A 484 1.57 -6.87 -16.09
N ALA A 485 2.73 -7.32 -16.56
CA ALA A 485 2.92 -8.62 -17.21
C ALA A 485 3.84 -9.57 -16.42
N SER A 486 4.23 -9.23 -15.19
CA SER A 486 4.87 -10.17 -14.25
C SER A 486 3.82 -10.80 -13.32
N PRO A 487 4.15 -11.91 -12.63
CA PRO A 487 3.36 -12.45 -11.51
C PRO A 487 2.90 -11.39 -10.51
N GLY A 488 3.72 -10.35 -10.27
CA GLY A 488 3.44 -9.23 -9.38
C GLY A 488 2.11 -8.51 -9.64
N ALA A 489 1.59 -8.59 -10.87
CA ALA A 489 0.27 -8.09 -11.22
C ALA A 489 -0.89 -8.75 -10.45
N SER A 490 -0.72 -10.01 -10.02
CA SER A 490 -1.67 -10.73 -9.15
C SER A 490 -1.34 -10.61 -7.67
N SER A 491 -0.07 -10.39 -7.31
CA SER A 491 0.40 -10.45 -5.92
C SER A 491 -0.29 -9.46 -5.00
N ALA A 492 -0.47 -9.84 -3.72
CA ALA A 492 -1.06 -8.98 -2.69
C ALA A 492 -0.40 -7.59 -2.64
N VAL A 493 -1.15 -6.60 -2.18
CA VAL A 493 -0.63 -5.25 -1.95
C VAL A 493 0.00 -5.21 -0.55
N PRO A 494 1.29 -4.84 -0.40
CA PRO A 494 1.87 -4.60 0.91
C PRO A 494 1.07 -3.53 1.66
N THR A 495 0.62 -3.84 2.88
CA THR A 495 -0.16 -2.93 3.71
C THR A 495 0.15 -3.17 5.19
N ALA A 496 0.22 -2.07 5.92
CA ALA A 496 0.29 -1.99 7.37
C ALA A 496 -0.82 -1.08 7.94
N ASP A 497 -1.83 -0.78 7.12
CA ASP A 497 -3.07 -0.08 7.50
C ASP A 497 -4.15 -1.15 7.78
N PHE A 498 -4.41 -1.43 9.06
CA PHE A 498 -5.41 -2.42 9.47
C PHE A 498 -6.83 -1.86 9.40
N ASN A 499 -7.00 -0.53 9.32
CA ASN A 499 -8.27 0.15 9.51
C ASN A 499 -8.84 0.78 8.21
N ARG A 500 -7.99 0.90 7.19
CA ARG A 500 -8.20 1.45 5.84
C ARG A 500 -8.59 2.92 5.79
N ASP A 501 -8.06 3.73 6.73
CA ASP A 501 -8.17 5.19 6.63
C ASP A 501 -7.05 5.87 5.83
N GLY A 502 -6.04 5.11 5.38
CA GLY A 502 -5.00 5.56 4.45
C GLY A 502 -3.69 5.99 5.11
N ILE A 503 -3.39 5.50 6.32
CA ILE A 503 -2.15 5.78 7.05
C ILE A 503 -1.62 4.47 7.65
N THR A 504 -0.29 4.31 7.73
CA THR A 504 0.34 3.11 8.30
C THR A 504 0.17 3.04 9.82
N ASP A 505 -0.23 1.87 10.33
CA ASP A 505 -0.48 1.63 11.76
C ASP A 505 0.74 0.96 12.44
N LEU A 506 1.32 1.64 13.44
CA LEU A 506 2.50 1.15 14.17
C LEU A 506 2.13 0.02 15.15
N VAL A 507 2.90 -1.07 15.19
CA VAL A 507 2.76 -2.09 16.24
C VAL A 507 4.02 -2.24 17.10
N ALA A 508 3.82 -2.21 18.41
CA ALA A 508 4.86 -2.38 19.43
C ALA A 508 4.75 -3.77 20.10
N GLY A 509 5.81 -4.55 19.97
CA GLY A 509 5.96 -5.85 20.63
C GLY A 509 6.49 -5.68 22.05
N VAL A 510 5.79 -6.25 23.04
CA VAL A 510 6.16 -6.16 24.46
C VAL A 510 6.28 -7.56 25.08
N PRO A 511 7.15 -8.44 24.53
CA PRO A 511 7.21 -9.87 24.89
C PRO A 511 7.55 -10.13 26.37
N ARG A 512 8.22 -9.20 27.06
CA ARG A 512 8.59 -9.34 28.48
C ARG A 512 7.46 -8.99 29.46
N ALA A 513 6.35 -8.43 28.97
CA ALA A 513 5.24 -8.01 29.81
C ALA A 513 4.72 -9.15 30.71
N SER A 514 4.39 -8.80 31.96
CA SER A 514 3.74 -9.68 32.94
C SER A 514 4.48 -11.01 33.22
N GLY A 515 5.82 -10.99 33.21
CA GLY A 515 6.64 -12.19 33.40
C GLY A 515 6.75 -13.00 32.10
N ASN A 516 7.15 -12.34 31.02
CA ASN A 516 7.29 -12.92 29.68
C ASN A 516 6.01 -13.60 29.15
N VAL A 517 4.82 -13.17 29.57
CA VAL A 517 3.56 -13.56 28.91
C VAL A 517 3.48 -12.88 27.55
N GLY A 518 3.89 -11.61 27.49
CA GLY A 518 3.87 -10.81 26.29
C GLY A 518 2.53 -10.13 26.00
N ASN A 519 2.60 -9.04 25.25
CA ASN A 519 1.46 -8.40 24.58
C ASN A 519 1.96 -7.67 23.33
N VAL A 520 1.04 -7.30 22.44
CA VAL A 520 1.28 -6.30 21.38
C VAL A 520 0.39 -5.09 21.63
N VAL A 521 0.90 -3.89 21.30
CA VAL A 521 0.12 -2.66 21.25
C VAL A 521 0.10 -2.15 19.81
N ILE A 522 -1.06 -2.18 19.16
CA ILE A 522 -1.31 -1.56 17.87
C ILE A 522 -1.69 -0.10 18.13
N ILE A 523 -1.05 0.83 17.42
CA ILE A 523 -1.20 2.28 17.56
C ILE A 523 -1.56 2.81 16.17
N PRO A 524 -2.82 3.21 15.92
CA PRO A 524 -3.21 3.65 14.59
C PRO A 524 -2.42 4.86 14.10
N GLY A 525 -2.24 4.98 12.79
CA GLY A 525 -1.64 6.15 12.13
C GLY A 525 -2.46 7.43 12.33
N GLY A 526 -1.90 8.58 11.93
CA GLY A 526 -2.59 9.86 12.01
C GLY A 526 -1.79 11.02 11.44
N THR A 527 -2.45 12.03 10.85
CA THR A 527 -1.78 13.17 10.18
C THR A 527 -0.86 14.02 11.06
N ASP A 528 -0.98 13.87 12.38
CA ASP A 528 -0.20 14.51 13.44
C ASP A 528 0.60 13.44 14.25
N GLY A 529 0.97 12.34 13.59
CA GLY A 529 1.63 11.17 14.18
C GLY A 529 0.67 10.13 14.81
N PRO A 530 1.19 8.98 15.29
CA PRO A 530 0.39 7.85 15.77
C PRO A 530 -0.62 8.18 16.89
N VAL A 531 -1.87 7.76 16.71
CA VAL A 531 -3.02 8.10 17.56
C VAL A 531 -3.13 7.13 18.73
N ALA A 532 -2.27 7.31 19.73
CA ALA A 532 -2.27 6.48 20.96
C ALA A 532 -3.59 6.53 21.78
N GLY A 533 -4.51 7.45 21.47
CA GLY A 533 -5.88 7.42 21.99
C GLY A 533 -6.74 6.28 21.43
N ALA A 534 -6.47 5.83 20.20
CA ALA A 534 -7.20 4.79 19.47
C ALA A 534 -6.53 3.40 19.53
N LYS A 535 -5.42 3.27 20.26
CA LYS A 535 -4.64 2.03 20.37
C LYS A 535 -5.45 0.80 20.79
N MET A 536 -5.04 -0.37 20.30
CA MET A 536 -5.49 -1.68 20.78
C MET A 536 -4.34 -2.42 21.46
N LYS A 537 -4.61 -3.12 22.56
CA LYS A 537 -3.62 -3.95 23.26
C LYS A 537 -4.09 -5.39 23.34
N LEU A 538 -3.35 -6.31 22.72
CA LEU A 538 -3.74 -7.71 22.53
C LEU A 538 -2.79 -8.68 23.24
N THR A 539 -3.35 -9.77 23.73
CA THR A 539 -2.68 -10.90 24.40
C THR A 539 -3.31 -12.20 23.92
N GLN A 540 -2.70 -13.36 24.17
CA GLN A 540 -3.34 -14.65 23.87
C GLN A 540 -4.63 -14.92 24.68
N SER A 541 -4.94 -14.11 25.69
CA SER A 541 -6.22 -14.15 26.42
C SER A 541 -7.19 -13.04 26.02
N SER A 542 -6.90 -12.24 24.99
CA SER A 542 -7.84 -11.26 24.44
C SER A 542 -8.95 -11.98 23.64
N PRO A 543 -10.21 -11.48 23.66
CA PRO A 543 -11.32 -12.14 22.97
C PRO A 543 -11.02 -12.41 21.49
N GLY A 544 -11.09 -13.68 21.10
CA GLY A 544 -10.89 -14.14 19.72
C GLY A 544 -9.44 -14.22 19.23
N VAL A 545 -8.46 -13.80 20.04
CA VAL A 545 -7.03 -14.10 19.78
C VAL A 545 -6.78 -15.60 20.08
N PRO A 546 -6.18 -16.37 19.16
CA PRO A 546 -5.89 -17.78 19.40
C PRO A 546 -4.81 -18.05 20.47
N GLY A 547 -5.17 -18.86 21.46
CA GLY A 547 -4.26 -19.44 22.46
C GLY A 547 -4.74 -19.32 23.90
N ASP A 548 -3.84 -19.61 24.84
CA ASP A 548 -3.97 -19.32 26.27
C ASP A 548 -2.69 -18.64 26.73
N SER A 549 -2.73 -17.49 27.40
CA SER A 549 -1.52 -16.82 27.91
C SER A 549 -0.87 -17.57 29.09
N LYS A 550 0.46 -17.76 29.01
CA LYS A 550 1.31 -18.37 30.04
C LYS A 550 2.60 -17.57 30.23
N THR A 551 3.13 -17.59 31.46
CA THR A 551 4.47 -17.08 31.80
C THR A 551 5.54 -17.75 30.93
N GLY A 552 6.25 -16.97 30.13
CA GLY A 552 7.30 -17.45 29.23
C GLY A 552 6.92 -17.59 27.76
N ASP A 553 5.64 -17.44 27.37
CA ASP A 553 5.21 -17.54 25.95
C ASP A 553 5.90 -16.52 25.02
N GLU A 554 6.25 -15.34 25.54
CA GLU A 554 6.87 -14.22 24.80
C GLU A 554 6.00 -13.71 23.61
N PHE A 555 4.67 -13.64 23.78
CA PHE A 555 3.77 -13.14 22.74
C PHE A 555 4.11 -11.70 22.31
N GLY A 556 4.36 -11.49 21.02
CA GLY A 556 4.83 -10.21 20.47
C GLY A 556 6.35 -10.09 20.40
N ALA A 557 7.10 -11.19 20.42
CA ALA A 557 8.56 -11.17 20.25
C ALA A 557 9.03 -10.75 18.85
N ALA A 558 8.17 -10.96 17.84
CA ALA A 558 8.31 -10.47 16.48
C ALA A 558 6.90 -10.22 15.91
N THR A 559 6.76 -9.27 15.00
CA THR A 559 5.48 -8.90 14.36
C THR A 559 5.69 -8.54 12.90
N ALA A 560 4.69 -8.76 12.06
CA ALA A 560 4.67 -8.37 10.64
C ALA A 560 3.23 -8.17 10.14
N TRP A 561 3.03 -7.19 9.26
CA TRP A 561 1.74 -6.86 8.64
C TRP A 561 1.61 -7.42 7.22
N GLY A 562 0.36 -7.65 6.76
CA GLY A 562 0.02 -7.82 5.35
C GLY A 562 -1.40 -8.36 5.16
N ASP A 563 -1.97 -8.25 3.96
CA ASP A 563 -3.30 -8.81 3.63
C ASP A 563 -3.24 -10.33 3.45
N ILE A 564 -3.17 -11.07 4.56
CA ILE A 564 -3.00 -12.54 4.61
C ILE A 564 -4.30 -13.26 4.21
N ASN A 565 -5.45 -12.64 4.44
CA ASN A 565 -6.76 -13.23 4.17
C ASN A 565 -7.31 -12.86 2.78
N GLY A 566 -6.87 -11.75 2.17
CA GLY A 566 -7.25 -11.30 0.82
C GLY A 566 -8.52 -10.45 0.77
N ASP A 567 -8.76 -9.59 1.77
CA ASP A 567 -9.89 -8.64 1.83
C ASP A 567 -9.44 -7.16 1.67
N GLY A 568 -8.13 -6.91 1.69
CA GLY A 568 -7.50 -5.62 1.53
C GLY A 568 -7.27 -4.82 2.82
N TYR A 569 -7.54 -5.38 4.01
CA TYR A 569 -7.10 -4.83 5.30
C TYR A 569 -5.74 -5.46 5.70
N ALA A 570 -4.94 -4.79 6.53
CA ALA A 570 -3.73 -5.41 7.07
C ALA A 570 -4.07 -6.41 8.20
N ASP A 571 -3.66 -7.66 8.02
CA ASP A 571 -3.65 -8.69 9.05
C ASP A 571 -2.30 -8.69 9.80
N LEU A 572 -2.33 -9.02 11.10
CA LEU A 572 -1.13 -9.03 11.95
C LEU A 572 -0.64 -10.46 12.23
N ALA A 573 0.57 -10.79 11.79
CA ALA A 573 1.28 -11.99 12.20
C ALA A 573 2.14 -11.70 13.45
N VAL A 574 1.95 -12.48 14.52
CA VAL A 574 2.57 -12.31 15.85
C VAL A 574 3.37 -13.55 16.25
N GLY A 575 4.66 -13.38 16.53
CA GLY A 575 5.55 -14.42 17.04
C GLY A 575 5.35 -14.73 18.53
N VAL A 576 5.42 -16.01 18.89
CA VAL A 576 5.21 -16.56 20.24
C VAL A 576 6.28 -17.62 20.55
N PRO A 577 7.58 -17.26 20.62
CA PRO A 577 8.68 -18.22 20.57
C PRO A 577 8.77 -19.14 21.79
N GLY A 578 8.29 -18.72 22.97
CA GLY A 578 8.29 -19.59 24.15
C GLY A 578 7.19 -20.64 24.17
N LYS A 579 6.33 -20.73 23.15
CA LYS A 579 5.09 -21.51 23.24
C LYS A 579 5.30 -23.01 23.43
N ASP A 580 4.79 -23.53 24.54
CA ASP A 580 4.62 -24.97 24.78
C ASP A 580 3.49 -25.57 23.94
N ASP A 581 3.70 -26.74 23.35
CA ASP A 581 2.63 -27.49 22.67
C ASP A 581 1.88 -28.49 23.58
N THR A 582 0.72 -28.96 23.10
CA THR A 582 -0.13 -29.96 23.77
C THR A 582 0.47 -31.36 23.83
N SER A 583 1.61 -31.60 23.17
CA SER A 583 2.36 -32.86 23.18
C SER A 583 3.54 -32.86 24.17
N GLY A 584 3.73 -31.78 24.94
CA GLY A 584 4.80 -31.65 25.95
C GLY A 584 6.15 -31.18 25.39
N ASN A 585 6.18 -30.66 24.15
CA ASN A 585 7.37 -29.98 23.63
C ASN A 585 7.40 -28.54 24.16
N ALA A 586 8.21 -28.33 25.21
CA ALA A 586 8.46 -27.00 25.73
C ALA A 586 9.24 -26.13 24.72
N ASP A 587 9.02 -24.82 24.71
CA ASP A 587 9.69 -23.87 23.80
C ASP A 587 9.59 -24.28 22.31
N ARG A 588 8.47 -24.89 21.87
CA ARG A 588 8.26 -25.19 20.44
C ARG A 588 8.10 -23.90 19.63
N GLY A 589 7.42 -22.94 20.22
CA GLY A 589 7.08 -21.67 19.60
C GLY A 589 5.94 -21.79 18.60
N ALA A 590 5.24 -20.69 18.42
CA ALA A 590 4.09 -20.57 17.53
C ALA A 590 4.10 -19.20 16.82
N VAL A 591 3.27 -19.09 15.78
CA VAL A 591 2.87 -17.81 15.20
C VAL A 591 1.35 -17.72 15.25
N THR A 592 0.83 -16.54 15.54
CA THR A 592 -0.61 -16.22 15.58
C THR A 592 -0.91 -15.14 14.54
N ILE A 593 -1.80 -15.43 13.60
CA ILE A 593 -2.29 -14.49 12.60
C ILE A 593 -3.62 -13.95 13.12
N LEU A 594 -3.78 -12.62 13.13
CA LEU A 594 -5.00 -11.92 13.54
C LEU A 594 -5.53 -11.11 12.37
N TYR A 595 -6.82 -11.28 12.06
CA TYR A 595 -7.43 -10.71 10.85
C TYR A 595 -7.95 -9.29 11.07
N GLY A 596 -7.69 -8.40 10.12
CA GLY A 596 -8.21 -7.03 10.09
C GLY A 596 -9.73 -6.98 9.84
N PRO A 597 -10.37 -5.80 9.98
CA PRO A 597 -9.91 -4.65 10.77
C PRO A 597 -10.05 -4.88 12.30
N GLY A 598 -10.73 -5.94 12.72
CA GLY A 598 -11.07 -6.16 14.14
C GLY A 598 -9.94 -6.69 15.02
N LEU A 599 -8.92 -7.34 14.44
CA LEU A 599 -7.84 -8.08 15.12
C LEU A 599 -8.32 -9.02 16.26
N ASN A 600 -9.58 -9.46 16.14
CA ASN A 600 -10.37 -10.19 17.13
C ASN A 600 -10.84 -11.57 16.59
N SER A 601 -10.25 -12.01 15.49
CA SER A 601 -10.35 -13.36 14.94
C SER A 601 -9.01 -13.73 14.33
N GLY A 602 -8.74 -15.03 14.13
CA GLY A 602 -7.41 -15.44 13.70
C GLY A 602 -7.16 -16.94 13.65
N THR A 603 -5.93 -17.32 13.31
CA THR A 603 -5.43 -18.70 13.43
C THR A 603 -4.05 -18.71 14.09
N SER A 604 -3.68 -19.80 14.78
CA SER A 604 -2.31 -20.00 15.24
C SER A 604 -1.78 -21.35 14.75
N TYR A 605 -0.48 -21.41 14.48
CA TYR A 605 0.22 -22.58 13.95
C TYR A 605 1.60 -22.77 14.60
N THR A 606 2.11 -23.99 14.49
CA THR A 606 3.46 -24.38 14.93
C THR A 606 4.14 -25.16 13.81
N THR A 607 5.47 -25.18 13.79
CA THR A 607 6.21 -25.84 12.71
C THR A 607 6.14 -27.37 12.82
N THR A 608 5.84 -28.05 11.72
CA THR A 608 5.84 -29.52 11.57
C THR A 608 7.03 -29.96 10.74
N GLY A 609 7.66 -31.10 11.08
CA GLY A 609 8.77 -31.69 10.30
C GLY A 609 10.18 -31.34 10.79
N VAL A 610 10.33 -30.35 11.69
CA VAL A 610 11.61 -30.02 12.36
C VAL A 610 11.55 -30.26 13.87
N THR A 611 12.71 -30.27 14.53
CA THR A 611 12.88 -30.54 15.97
C THR A 611 11.86 -29.79 16.82
N SER A 612 11.02 -30.50 17.56
CA SER A 612 9.82 -29.94 18.20
C SER A 612 10.07 -29.23 19.53
N LYS A 613 10.98 -29.72 20.38
CA LYS A 613 11.32 -29.09 21.67
C LYS A 613 12.43 -28.05 21.50
N GLY A 614 12.25 -26.86 22.07
CA GLY A 614 13.23 -25.77 21.99
C GLY A 614 13.45 -25.25 20.57
N ALA A 615 12.44 -25.33 19.70
CA ALA A 615 12.50 -24.84 18.32
C ALA A 615 12.38 -23.31 18.24
N ARG A 616 11.56 -22.74 19.14
CA ARG A 616 11.27 -21.31 19.30
C ARG A 616 10.82 -20.60 18.02
N LEU A 617 9.91 -21.24 17.27
CA LEU A 617 9.30 -20.63 16.08
C LEU A 617 8.59 -19.31 16.45
N GLY A 618 8.74 -18.30 15.60
CA GLY A 618 8.23 -16.95 15.89
C GLY A 618 9.24 -16.08 16.64
N THR A 619 10.53 -16.46 16.67
CA THR A 619 11.59 -15.51 17.07
C THR A 619 11.85 -14.47 15.97
N ALA A 620 11.53 -14.80 14.72
CA ALA A 620 11.39 -13.84 13.63
C ALA A 620 10.18 -14.22 12.78
N VAL A 621 9.48 -13.22 12.24
CA VAL A 621 8.30 -13.33 11.38
C VAL A 621 8.39 -12.24 10.32
N THR A 622 8.04 -12.55 9.08
CA THR A 622 7.86 -11.56 8.01
C THR A 622 6.80 -12.05 7.02
N VAL A 623 6.19 -11.13 6.28
CA VAL A 623 4.96 -11.37 5.52
C VAL A 623 5.10 -10.79 4.12
N GLY A 624 4.59 -11.51 3.12
CA GLY A 624 4.58 -11.10 1.72
C GLY A 624 3.96 -12.16 0.83
N ASP A 625 3.45 -11.78 -0.33
CA ASP A 625 2.89 -12.74 -1.27
C ASP A 625 4.01 -13.47 -2.02
N PHE A 626 4.28 -14.71 -1.61
CA PHE A 626 5.40 -15.50 -2.08
C PHE A 626 5.05 -16.38 -3.30
N ASN A 627 3.75 -16.44 -3.67
CA ASN A 627 3.22 -17.32 -4.70
C ASN A 627 2.47 -16.61 -5.85
N ALA A 628 2.24 -15.30 -5.70
CA ALA A 628 1.45 -14.42 -6.55
C ALA A 628 -0.03 -14.80 -6.71
N ASP A 629 -0.66 -15.38 -5.68
CA ASP A 629 -2.10 -15.69 -5.68
C ASP A 629 -3.00 -14.49 -5.32
N GLY A 630 -2.42 -13.45 -4.71
CA GLY A 630 -3.08 -12.22 -4.30
C GLY A 630 -3.36 -12.14 -2.80
N LYS A 631 -2.69 -12.97 -2.00
CA LYS A 631 -2.80 -13.02 -0.54
C LYS A 631 -1.41 -13.15 0.07
N ALA A 632 -1.16 -12.44 1.16
CA ALA A 632 0.16 -12.42 1.79
C ALA A 632 0.41 -13.73 2.56
N ASP A 633 1.54 -14.38 2.29
CA ASP A 633 1.97 -15.58 2.98
C ASP A 633 2.83 -15.21 4.21
N VAL A 634 2.95 -16.12 5.17
CA VAL A 634 3.68 -15.86 6.43
C VAL A 634 4.96 -16.69 6.51
N PHE A 635 6.12 -16.03 6.44
CA PHE A 635 7.41 -16.60 6.77
C PHE A 635 7.68 -16.48 8.26
N SER A 636 8.29 -17.51 8.85
CA SER A 636 8.63 -17.54 10.27
C SER A 636 9.90 -18.36 10.53
N ALA A 637 10.71 -17.92 11.48
CA ALA A 637 11.93 -18.62 11.90
C ALA A 637 11.99 -18.84 13.41
N GLY A 638 12.82 -19.80 13.81
CA GLY A 638 13.06 -20.16 15.21
C GLY A 638 14.52 -20.51 15.49
N THR A 639 14.98 -20.10 16.67
CA THR A 639 16.39 -20.14 17.07
C THR A 639 16.93 -21.50 17.48
N GLY A 640 16.08 -22.54 17.55
CA GLY A 640 16.39 -23.84 18.14
C GLY A 640 17.55 -24.64 17.52
N ASN A 641 17.67 -25.91 17.88
CA ASN A 641 18.79 -26.78 17.46
C ASN A 641 18.98 -26.79 15.91
N GLY A 642 20.06 -26.18 15.42
CA GLY A 642 20.35 -26.00 13.98
C GLY A 642 19.64 -24.82 13.30
N GLY A 643 18.77 -24.10 14.01
CA GLY A 643 17.84 -23.11 13.48
C GLY A 643 16.76 -23.74 12.58
N SER A 644 15.55 -23.17 12.57
CA SER A 644 14.46 -23.63 11.69
C SER A 644 13.73 -22.47 11.02
N TRP A 645 13.20 -22.73 9.84
CA TRP A 645 12.32 -21.85 9.08
C TRP A 645 11.05 -22.58 8.69
N ASN A 646 9.96 -21.84 8.52
CA ASN A 646 8.66 -22.33 8.12
C ASN A 646 7.89 -21.23 7.40
N VAL A 647 7.26 -21.57 6.28
CA VAL A 647 6.35 -20.72 5.53
C VAL A 647 4.98 -21.37 5.58
N LYS A 648 3.97 -20.57 5.92
CA LYS A 648 2.56 -20.95 5.79
C LYS A 648 2.00 -20.17 4.61
N LEU A 649 1.77 -20.88 3.51
CA LEU A 649 1.14 -20.33 2.32
C LEU A 649 -0.39 -20.27 2.50
N THR A 650 -1.03 -19.38 1.76
CA THR A 650 -2.48 -19.29 1.73
C THR A 650 -3.10 -20.56 1.13
N GLY A 651 -4.31 -20.92 1.58
CA GLY A 651 -4.87 -22.26 1.37
C GLY A 651 -4.27 -23.36 2.27
N GLY A 652 -3.19 -23.10 3.01
CA GLY A 652 -2.68 -23.97 4.08
C GLY A 652 -1.51 -24.90 3.69
N ALA A 653 -0.95 -24.78 2.48
CA ALA A 653 0.31 -25.42 2.15
C ALA A 653 1.44 -24.88 3.06
N THR A 654 2.38 -25.74 3.47
CA THR A 654 3.30 -25.42 4.59
C THR A 654 4.71 -25.97 4.37
N GLN A 655 5.60 -25.12 3.86
CA GLN A 655 7.02 -25.42 3.64
C GLN A 655 7.82 -25.26 4.94
N SER A 656 8.85 -26.07 5.17
CA SER A 656 9.73 -25.92 6.33
C SER A 656 11.11 -26.56 6.17
N GLY A 657 12.05 -26.20 7.03
CA GLY A 657 13.34 -26.86 7.09
C GLY A 657 14.29 -26.31 8.15
N LYS A 658 15.55 -26.76 8.07
CA LYS A 658 16.65 -26.32 8.94
C LYS A 658 17.49 -25.21 8.29
N LEU A 659 18.06 -24.35 9.12
CA LEU A 659 19.00 -23.31 8.69
C LEU A 659 20.40 -23.90 8.49
N THR A 660 20.92 -24.57 9.52
CA THR A 660 22.20 -25.30 9.50
C THR A 660 22.02 -26.77 9.89
N THR A 661 23.01 -27.60 9.59
CA THR A 661 23.10 -29.00 10.03
C THR A 661 23.81 -29.16 11.38
N ALA A 662 24.25 -28.07 11.99
CA ALA A 662 24.99 -28.07 13.25
C ALA A 662 24.06 -28.23 14.46
N THR A 663 24.62 -28.68 15.59
CA THR A 663 23.91 -28.76 16.86
C THR A 663 24.13 -27.52 17.71
N GLY A 664 23.13 -27.16 18.52
CA GLY A 664 23.06 -25.90 19.25
C GLY A 664 22.18 -24.86 18.55
N SER A 665 21.73 -23.86 19.32
CA SER A 665 20.84 -22.79 18.84
C SER A 665 21.59 -21.77 17.98
N VAL A 666 20.90 -21.19 16.99
CA VAL A 666 21.32 -19.94 16.34
C VAL A 666 20.87 -18.74 17.18
N ALA A 667 21.37 -17.55 16.89
CA ALA A 667 20.99 -16.31 17.58
C ALA A 667 20.68 -15.18 16.59
N TYR A 668 19.98 -14.15 17.05
CA TYR A 668 19.66 -12.94 16.27
C TYR A 668 19.03 -13.26 14.90
N THR A 669 18.06 -14.18 14.91
CA THR A 669 17.20 -14.41 13.75
C THR A 669 16.38 -13.16 13.50
N ASP A 670 16.45 -12.62 12.30
CA ASP A 670 15.66 -11.47 11.85
C ASP A 670 15.42 -11.58 10.34
N ALA A 671 14.29 -11.11 9.82
CA ALA A 671 13.85 -11.41 8.45
C ALA A 671 13.20 -10.23 7.74
N ALA A 672 13.70 -9.89 6.55
CA ALA A 672 13.14 -8.86 5.68
C ALA A 672 12.57 -9.48 4.40
N THR A 673 11.54 -8.83 3.84
CA THR A 673 10.88 -9.20 2.59
C THR A 673 10.95 -8.05 1.58
N GLY A 674 11.11 -8.39 0.31
CA GLY A 674 11.14 -7.48 -0.84
C GLY A 674 11.19 -8.27 -2.14
N ASP A 675 11.08 -7.62 -3.30
CA ASP A 675 11.31 -8.26 -4.60
C ASP A 675 12.76 -7.99 -5.04
N PHE A 676 13.70 -8.65 -4.35
CA PHE A 676 15.15 -8.47 -4.56
C PHE A 676 15.60 -8.84 -5.98
N ASN A 677 14.77 -9.60 -6.72
CA ASN A 677 15.06 -10.08 -8.06
C ASN A 677 14.11 -9.57 -9.18
N ARG A 678 13.11 -8.76 -8.81
CA ARG A 678 12.15 -8.05 -9.66
C ARG A 678 11.28 -8.93 -10.55
N ASP A 679 11.09 -10.19 -10.19
CA ASP A 679 10.27 -11.13 -10.97
C ASP A 679 8.80 -11.21 -10.53
N GLY A 680 8.41 -10.44 -9.51
CA GLY A 680 7.01 -10.24 -9.11
C GLY A 680 6.51 -11.18 -8.01
N TYR A 681 7.37 -12.05 -7.46
CA TYR A 681 7.10 -12.71 -6.18
C TYR A 681 7.84 -11.96 -5.07
N ALA A 682 7.29 -11.97 -3.86
CA ALA A 682 8.07 -11.56 -2.70
C ALA A 682 9.13 -12.62 -2.36
N ASP A 683 10.33 -12.16 -2.01
CA ASP A 683 11.43 -12.96 -1.48
C ASP A 683 11.57 -12.76 0.04
N VAL A 684 12.40 -13.57 0.69
CA VAL A 684 12.83 -13.37 2.09
C VAL A 684 14.35 -13.43 2.22
N ALA A 685 14.92 -12.48 2.94
CA ALA A 685 16.29 -12.51 3.42
C ALA A 685 16.30 -12.68 4.94
N LEU A 686 16.72 -13.86 5.41
CA LEU A 686 16.81 -14.20 6.83
C LEU A 686 18.25 -14.02 7.33
N ASN A 687 18.45 -13.06 8.22
CA ASN A 687 19.64 -12.95 9.05
C ASN A 687 19.64 -14.01 10.16
N TYR A 688 20.80 -14.54 10.51
CA TYR A 688 21.06 -15.17 11.81
C TYR A 688 22.56 -15.29 12.09
N ARG A 689 22.96 -15.32 13.37
CA ARG A 689 24.30 -15.72 13.79
C ARG A 689 24.34 -17.23 14.07
N ASP A 690 25.26 -17.93 13.43
CA ASP A 690 25.43 -19.37 13.57
C ASP A 690 26.16 -19.79 14.87
N GLN A 691 26.26 -21.10 15.09
CA GLN A 691 26.86 -21.70 16.28
C GLN A 691 28.38 -21.47 16.41
N SER A 692 29.05 -21.03 15.34
CA SER A 692 30.46 -20.60 15.37
C SER A 692 30.63 -19.10 15.69
N GLY A 693 29.52 -18.38 15.88
CA GLY A 693 29.50 -16.94 16.14
C GLY A 693 29.50 -16.08 14.87
N VAL A 694 29.38 -16.67 13.68
CA VAL A 694 29.43 -15.95 12.40
C VAL A 694 28.03 -15.53 11.96
N GLY A 695 27.86 -14.25 11.63
CA GLY A 695 26.64 -13.72 11.02
C GLY A 695 26.44 -14.25 9.60
N ARG A 696 25.23 -14.72 9.28
CA ARG A 696 24.81 -15.29 7.99
C ARG A 696 23.56 -14.57 7.50
N VAL A 697 23.39 -14.52 6.18
CA VAL A 697 22.09 -14.29 5.55
C VAL A 697 21.76 -15.49 4.68
N THR A 698 20.52 -15.96 4.75
CA THR A 698 19.95 -16.92 3.79
C THR A 698 18.92 -16.21 2.93
N TRP A 699 19.10 -16.23 1.61
CA TRP A 699 18.08 -15.80 0.66
C TRP A 699 17.13 -16.98 0.38
N PHE A 700 15.84 -16.71 0.48
CA PHE A 700 14.75 -17.55 0.01
C PHE A 700 14.05 -16.78 -1.11
N LYS A 701 13.87 -17.42 -2.28
CA LYS A 701 13.20 -16.77 -3.41
C LYS A 701 11.74 -17.23 -3.51
N GLY A 702 10.84 -16.32 -3.82
CA GLY A 702 9.45 -16.59 -4.19
C GLY A 702 9.34 -17.35 -5.52
N SER A 703 8.17 -17.96 -5.73
CA SER A 703 7.84 -18.75 -6.91
C SER A 703 6.34 -19.04 -6.93
N ALA A 704 5.74 -19.42 -8.07
CA ALA A 704 4.36 -19.92 -8.14
C ALA A 704 4.06 -21.19 -7.28
N THR A 705 5.00 -21.64 -6.46
CA THR A 705 4.85 -22.70 -5.46
C THR A 705 5.26 -22.28 -4.04
N GLY A 706 5.47 -20.98 -3.77
CA GLY A 706 5.85 -20.43 -2.46
C GLY A 706 7.36 -20.25 -2.24
N LEU A 707 7.76 -20.17 -0.95
CA LEU A 707 9.11 -19.79 -0.49
C LEU A 707 9.99 -20.96 -0.06
N VAL A 708 11.28 -20.80 -0.37
CA VAL A 708 12.18 -21.92 -0.54
C VAL A 708 13.62 -21.40 -0.73
N LYS A 709 14.63 -22.20 -0.38
CA LYS A 709 15.93 -21.72 0.14
C LYS A 709 17.09 -21.74 -0.89
N VAL A 710 17.52 -20.57 -1.38
CA VAL A 710 18.46 -20.44 -2.51
C VAL A 710 19.88 -20.80 -2.07
N SER A 711 20.38 -20.04 -1.10
CA SER A 711 21.77 -20.09 -0.68
C SER A 711 21.93 -19.41 0.68
N VAL A 712 23.03 -19.73 1.37
CA VAL A 712 23.59 -18.84 2.38
C VAL A 712 24.53 -17.90 1.64
N LEU A 713 24.27 -16.60 1.71
CA LEU A 713 25.03 -15.59 0.96
C LEU A 713 26.48 -15.51 1.46
N SER A 714 27.40 -15.11 0.59
CA SER A 714 28.84 -14.99 0.88
C SER A 714 29.20 -13.79 1.75
N ILE A 715 28.29 -12.82 1.84
CA ILE A 715 28.34 -11.68 2.77
C ILE A 715 28.25 -12.14 4.24
N LYS A 716 28.63 -11.26 5.16
CA LYS A 716 28.32 -11.45 6.58
C LYS A 716 26.91 -10.94 6.87
N GLY A 717 26.14 -11.73 7.61
CA GLY A 717 25.00 -11.20 8.36
C GLY A 717 25.45 -10.40 9.58
N GLY A 718 24.49 -10.01 10.41
CA GLY A 718 24.71 -9.28 11.65
C GLY A 718 23.64 -9.57 12.69
N ARG A 719 22.95 -8.53 13.13
CA ARG A 719 21.93 -8.58 14.19
C ARG A 719 20.52 -8.32 13.68
N SER A 720 20.36 -7.39 12.75
CA SER A 720 19.08 -6.94 12.20
C SER A 720 19.13 -6.79 10.69
N ILE A 721 17.99 -6.81 10.01
CA ILE A 721 17.90 -6.80 8.55
C ILE A 721 16.64 -6.07 8.05
N ALA A 722 16.77 -5.30 6.97
CA ALA A 722 15.67 -4.58 6.31
C ALA A 722 15.83 -4.63 4.78
N ALA A 723 14.80 -4.24 4.04
CA ALA A 723 14.75 -4.26 2.58
C ALA A 723 14.21 -2.95 2.01
N GLY A 724 14.68 -2.56 0.83
CA GLY A 724 14.17 -1.40 0.07
C GLY A 724 15.14 -0.97 -1.03
N ASP A 725 14.66 -0.30 -2.07
CA ASP A 725 15.47 0.16 -3.21
C ASP A 725 16.34 1.39 -2.87
N VAL A 726 17.44 1.18 -2.15
CA VAL A 726 18.35 2.22 -1.65
C VAL A 726 19.12 2.91 -2.80
N ASN A 727 19.20 2.29 -3.98
CA ASN A 727 19.87 2.84 -5.16
C ASN A 727 18.96 3.22 -6.34
N GLY A 728 17.64 3.09 -6.21
CA GLY A 728 16.62 3.56 -7.17
C GLY A 728 16.65 2.81 -8.50
N ASN A 729 17.15 1.57 -8.50
CA ASN A 729 17.30 0.76 -9.71
C ASN A 729 16.06 -0.09 -10.01
N GLY A 730 15.12 -0.18 -9.07
CA GLY A 730 13.88 -0.95 -9.10
C GLY A 730 14.04 -2.43 -8.76
N TYR A 731 15.11 -2.82 -8.08
CA TYR A 731 15.24 -4.05 -7.30
C TYR A 731 15.26 -3.63 -5.83
N ASP A 732 14.69 -4.42 -4.92
CA ASP A 732 14.90 -4.16 -3.49
C ASP A 732 16.36 -4.50 -3.12
N ASP A 733 17.03 -3.61 -2.38
CA ASP A 733 18.35 -3.86 -1.80
C ASP A 733 18.20 -4.44 -0.38
N LEU A 734 19.28 -5.07 0.10
CA LEU A 734 19.32 -5.65 1.44
C LEU A 734 20.16 -4.81 2.40
N VAL A 735 19.55 -4.35 3.49
CA VAL A 735 20.17 -3.54 4.54
C VAL A 735 20.46 -4.43 5.76
N ILE A 736 21.71 -4.48 6.21
CA ILE A 736 22.14 -5.36 7.32
C ILE A 736 22.79 -4.52 8.43
N GLY A 737 22.23 -4.61 9.64
CA GLY A 737 22.80 -4.02 10.85
C GLY A 737 23.81 -4.96 11.51
N GLN A 738 25.02 -4.47 11.81
CA GLN A 738 26.16 -5.26 12.29
C GLN A 738 26.83 -4.58 13.49
N ALA A 739 26.12 -4.63 14.62
CA ALA A 739 26.45 -3.97 15.88
C ALA A 739 27.86 -4.24 16.45
N TYR A 740 28.43 -5.44 16.25
CA TYR A 740 29.68 -5.83 16.91
C TYR A 740 30.79 -6.27 15.95
N THR A 741 32.05 -6.21 16.39
CA THR A 741 33.24 -6.60 15.60
C THR A 741 33.24 -8.06 15.12
N SER A 742 32.52 -8.96 15.79
CA SER A 742 32.27 -10.34 15.34
C SER A 742 31.37 -10.42 14.10
N GLU A 743 30.52 -9.42 13.91
CA GLU A 743 29.52 -9.31 12.85
C GLU A 743 30.07 -8.44 11.70
N SER A 744 30.48 -7.19 12.00
CA SER A 744 31.12 -6.27 11.04
C SER A 744 32.48 -6.81 10.53
N GLY A 745 33.28 -7.38 11.43
CA GLY A 745 34.65 -7.86 11.16
C GLY A 745 35.76 -6.82 11.25
N ALA A 746 35.44 -5.55 11.47
CA ALA A 746 36.44 -4.48 11.49
C ALA A 746 36.08 -3.31 12.42
N TYR A 747 34.81 -2.90 12.46
CA TYR A 747 34.40 -1.65 13.10
C TYR A 747 33.88 -1.86 14.51
N ARG A 748 34.44 -1.06 15.42
CA ARG A 748 34.28 -1.16 16.89
C ARG A 748 32.97 -0.60 17.42
N GLY A 749 32.44 0.44 16.77
CA GLY A 749 31.10 0.97 17.05
C GLY A 749 29.97 0.21 16.37
N GLY A 750 30.28 -0.78 15.52
CA GLY A 750 29.31 -1.41 14.61
C GLY A 750 29.34 -0.78 13.21
N GLN A 751 28.51 -1.30 12.31
CA GLN A 751 28.31 -0.79 10.95
C GLN A 751 26.90 -1.10 10.42
N VAL A 752 26.53 -0.46 9.31
CA VAL A 752 25.43 -0.89 8.44
C VAL A 752 25.98 -1.17 7.05
N THR A 753 25.54 -2.28 6.43
CA THR A 753 25.93 -2.65 5.06
C THR A 753 24.69 -2.78 4.17
N VAL A 754 24.74 -2.19 2.97
CA VAL A 754 23.71 -2.32 1.94
C VAL A 754 24.25 -3.14 0.78
N VAL A 755 23.55 -4.22 0.42
CA VAL A 755 23.91 -5.19 -0.60
C VAL A 755 22.90 -5.11 -1.75
N PRO A 756 23.31 -4.67 -2.95
CA PRO A 756 22.37 -4.40 -4.02
C PRO A 756 21.57 -5.61 -4.52
N GLY A 757 20.29 -5.37 -4.77
CA GLY A 757 19.41 -6.23 -5.55
C GLY A 757 19.77 -6.21 -7.05
N THR A 758 19.41 -7.29 -7.74
CA THR A 758 19.70 -7.52 -9.17
C THR A 758 18.65 -8.48 -9.71
N SER A 759 18.47 -8.63 -11.04
CA SER A 759 17.56 -9.62 -11.66
C SER A 759 17.92 -11.10 -11.41
N THR A 760 18.79 -11.32 -10.44
CA THR A 760 19.57 -12.54 -10.21
C THR A 760 19.76 -12.82 -8.70
N GLY A 761 19.16 -12.01 -7.82
CA GLY A 761 19.40 -12.03 -6.37
C GLY A 761 20.33 -10.90 -5.94
N PHE A 762 21.32 -11.20 -5.11
CA PHE A 762 22.22 -10.19 -4.53
C PHE A 762 23.61 -10.18 -5.15
N THR A 763 24.23 -9.00 -5.22
CA THR A 763 25.63 -8.85 -5.63
C THR A 763 26.47 -8.09 -4.58
N THR A 764 27.74 -8.45 -4.46
CA THR A 764 28.73 -7.65 -3.72
C THR A 764 29.24 -6.45 -4.51
N THR A 765 29.01 -6.41 -5.82
CA THR A 765 29.46 -5.32 -6.71
C THR A 765 28.57 -4.10 -6.51
N GLY A 766 29.14 -3.02 -5.97
CA GLY A 766 28.40 -1.80 -5.59
C GLY A 766 27.99 -1.74 -4.11
N MET A 767 28.16 -2.83 -3.36
CA MET A 767 27.88 -2.92 -1.92
C MET A 767 28.48 -1.75 -1.13
N LYS A 768 27.68 -1.15 -0.24
CA LYS A 768 28.07 -0.01 0.61
C LYS A 768 28.16 -0.41 2.07
N THR A 769 29.00 0.27 2.82
CA THR A 769 29.09 0.13 4.28
C THR A 769 29.31 1.51 4.89
N VAL A 770 28.55 1.82 5.94
CA VAL A 770 28.64 3.06 6.70
C VAL A 770 28.82 2.76 8.19
N HIS A 771 29.61 3.60 8.86
CA HIS A 771 29.90 3.54 10.30
C HIS A 771 30.16 4.96 10.82
N GLN A 772 30.24 5.16 12.14
CA GLN A 772 30.43 6.50 12.75
C GLN A 772 31.77 7.21 12.43
N ASP A 773 32.71 6.55 11.74
CA ASP A 773 33.94 7.18 11.22
C ASP A 773 33.92 7.29 9.67
N THR A 774 32.79 7.00 9.03
CA THR A 774 32.57 7.31 7.61
C THR A 774 32.40 8.82 7.45
N THR A 775 33.06 9.42 6.44
CA THR A 775 32.96 10.86 6.16
C THR A 775 31.51 11.32 6.03
N GLY A 776 31.15 12.38 6.76
CA GLY A 776 29.81 12.96 6.79
C GLY A 776 28.92 12.49 7.94
N VAL A 777 29.22 11.32 8.53
CA VAL A 777 28.41 10.75 9.61
C VAL A 777 28.64 11.52 10.92
N PRO A 778 27.58 11.97 11.64
CA PRO A 778 27.75 12.68 12.90
C PRO A 778 28.29 11.81 14.05
N GLY A 779 29.06 12.44 14.94
CA GLY A 779 29.64 11.81 16.12
C GLY A 779 31.05 11.25 15.88
N ALA A 780 31.41 10.20 16.61
CA ALA A 780 32.65 9.44 16.48
C ALA A 780 32.43 8.03 17.04
N ALA A 781 33.04 6.99 16.44
CA ALA A 781 32.87 5.62 16.90
C ALA A 781 33.59 5.36 18.23
N GLN A 782 32.93 4.63 19.12
CA GLN A 782 33.50 4.09 20.35
C GLN A 782 33.25 2.58 20.44
N ASP A 783 34.10 1.88 21.20
CA ASP A 783 34.10 0.41 21.26
C ASP A 783 32.84 -0.10 21.98
N GLY A 784 31.90 -0.65 21.22
CA GLY A 784 30.63 -1.18 21.72
C GLY A 784 29.38 -0.33 21.48
N ASP A 785 29.45 0.82 20.79
CA ASP A 785 28.30 1.72 20.48
C ASP A 785 27.08 1.00 19.86
N ALA A 786 27.31 -0.12 19.18
CA ALA A 786 26.32 -1.03 18.62
C ALA A 786 25.46 -0.46 17.48
N LEU A 787 26.03 0.39 16.62
CA LEU A 787 25.42 0.84 15.36
C LEU A 787 25.04 -0.35 14.48
N GLY A 788 23.78 -0.37 14.03
CA GLY A 788 23.21 -1.53 13.34
C GLY A 788 22.75 -2.61 14.33
N TRP A 789 22.37 -2.22 15.55
CA TRP A 789 21.63 -3.10 16.46
C TRP A 789 20.22 -3.39 15.92
N SER A 790 19.59 -2.34 15.38
CA SER A 790 18.33 -2.37 14.64
C SER A 790 18.51 -1.53 13.36
N VAL A 791 17.82 -1.89 12.28
CA VAL A 791 17.77 -1.13 11.02
C VAL A 791 16.36 -1.14 10.46
N SER A 792 15.97 -0.08 9.78
CA SER A 792 14.72 0.02 9.00
C SER A 792 14.98 0.87 7.75
N ALA A 793 14.18 0.68 6.70
CA ALA A 793 14.36 1.35 5.42
C ALA A 793 13.03 1.91 4.88
N GLY A 794 13.10 3.08 4.25
CA GLY A 794 11.96 3.85 3.77
C GLY A 794 12.42 5.22 3.25
N ASP A 795 11.66 5.81 2.33
CA ASP A 795 12.00 7.08 1.67
C ASP A 795 11.48 8.27 2.53
N TYR A 796 12.36 8.93 3.29
CA TYR A 796 11.95 10.00 4.24
C TYR A 796 11.84 11.37 3.56
N ASP A 797 12.71 11.67 2.59
CA ASP A 797 12.67 12.94 1.85
C ASP A 797 11.91 12.88 0.51
N GLY A 798 11.32 11.72 0.19
CA GLY A 798 10.35 11.47 -0.87
C GLY A 798 10.96 11.41 -2.28
N ASP A 799 12.29 11.27 -2.37
CA ASP A 799 13.01 11.50 -3.62
C ASP A 799 13.07 10.29 -4.56
N GLY A 800 12.62 9.12 -4.09
CA GLY A 800 12.57 7.87 -4.84
C GLY A 800 13.71 6.89 -4.55
N TYR A 801 14.60 7.19 -3.60
CA TYR A 801 15.54 6.22 -3.03
C TYR A 801 15.08 5.82 -1.62
N ALA A 802 15.24 4.55 -1.24
CA ALA A 802 15.01 4.15 0.15
C ALA A 802 16.18 4.63 1.04
N ASP A 803 15.88 5.37 2.10
CA ASP A 803 16.84 5.75 3.13
C ASP A 803 16.94 4.66 4.21
N VAL A 804 17.92 4.79 5.12
CA VAL A 804 18.14 3.82 6.20
C VAL A 804 18.26 4.50 7.56
N LEU A 805 17.35 4.15 8.47
CA LEU A 805 17.46 4.47 9.89
C LEU A 805 18.12 3.31 10.63
N ALA A 806 19.13 3.59 11.46
CA ALA A 806 19.88 2.58 12.22
C ALA A 806 20.04 2.97 13.69
N GLY A 807 19.83 2.00 14.58
CA GLY A 807 20.03 2.16 16.03
C GLY A 807 21.46 1.88 16.49
N ALA A 808 21.95 2.69 17.42
CA ALA A 808 23.19 2.51 18.18
C ALA A 808 22.90 2.66 19.70
N PRO A 809 22.14 1.73 20.31
CA PRO A 809 21.58 1.90 21.65
C PRO A 809 22.59 1.79 22.79
N ASN A 810 23.84 1.41 22.52
CA ASN A 810 24.89 1.44 23.54
C ASN A 810 25.65 2.77 23.55
N LYS A 811 25.30 3.74 22.69
CA LYS A 811 26.04 4.99 22.59
C LYS A 811 26.08 5.76 23.91
N ASP A 812 27.29 6.13 24.32
CA ASP A 812 27.54 7.06 25.41
C ASP A 812 27.31 8.51 24.95
N ILE A 813 26.45 9.24 25.67
CA ILE A 813 26.07 10.63 25.37
C ILE A 813 26.53 11.55 26.51
N THR A 814 27.16 12.69 26.20
CA THR A 814 27.66 13.62 27.23
C THR A 814 26.67 14.76 27.48
N ARG A 815 25.92 14.66 28.59
CA ARG A 815 24.95 15.67 29.05
C ARG A 815 25.54 16.51 30.18
N SER A 816 25.58 17.84 30.02
CA SER A 816 26.12 18.78 31.02
C SER A 816 27.53 18.47 31.53
N GLY A 817 28.37 17.80 30.73
CA GLY A 817 29.72 17.37 31.11
C GLY A 817 29.79 16.04 31.88
N ALA A 818 28.66 15.36 32.08
CA ALA A 818 28.58 14.02 32.66
C ALA A 818 28.21 12.98 31.59
N ASN A 819 28.89 11.83 31.61
CA ASN A 819 28.63 10.74 30.67
C ASN A 819 27.33 9.99 31.04
N GLN A 820 26.36 9.98 30.15
CA GLN A 820 25.16 9.16 30.22
C GLN A 820 25.46 7.86 29.47
N ALA A 821 26.01 6.89 30.21
CA ALA A 821 26.52 5.67 29.60
C ALA A 821 25.37 4.83 29.02
N ASN A 822 25.54 4.29 27.80
CA ASN A 822 24.52 3.47 27.13
C ASN A 822 23.15 4.16 26.92
N ALA A 823 23.10 5.48 26.81
CA ALA A 823 21.83 6.18 26.57
C ALA A 823 21.29 5.94 25.16
N GLY A 824 22.17 5.86 24.16
CA GLY A 824 21.83 5.53 22.78
C GLY A 824 21.69 6.71 21.83
N THR A 825 21.70 6.41 20.54
CA THR A 825 21.42 7.33 19.42
C THR A 825 20.89 6.54 18.24
N THR A 826 20.13 7.17 17.34
CA THR A 826 19.97 6.67 15.97
C THR A 826 20.82 7.47 14.99
N LEU A 827 21.08 6.87 13.83
CA LEU A 827 21.64 7.52 12.64
C LEU A 827 20.70 7.28 11.45
N LEU A 828 20.34 8.34 10.74
CA LEU A 828 19.59 8.29 9.49
C LEU A 828 20.56 8.57 8.34
N PHE A 829 20.65 7.66 7.37
CA PHE A 829 21.54 7.70 6.23
C PHE A 829 20.74 7.79 4.94
N LYS A 830 21.09 8.74 4.06
CA LYS A 830 20.34 8.97 2.81
C LYS A 830 20.67 7.93 1.73
N GLY A 831 19.64 7.43 1.06
CA GLY A 831 19.72 6.68 -0.19
C GLY A 831 20.13 7.57 -1.36
N THR A 832 20.78 7.00 -2.38
CA THR A 832 21.20 7.74 -3.59
C THR A 832 21.34 6.76 -4.75
N SER A 833 21.41 7.23 -6.00
CA SER A 833 21.76 6.39 -7.17
C SER A 833 23.15 5.72 -7.10
N SER A 834 23.97 6.07 -6.11
CA SER A 834 25.23 5.38 -5.79
C SER A 834 25.12 4.41 -4.62
N GLY A 835 23.93 4.18 -4.07
CA GLY A 835 23.68 3.46 -2.81
C GLY A 835 23.87 4.36 -1.57
N LEU A 836 23.86 3.74 -0.39
CA LEU A 836 23.92 4.43 0.91
C LEU A 836 25.23 5.21 1.12
N THR A 837 25.16 6.41 1.68
CA THR A 837 26.34 7.24 1.99
C THR A 837 26.27 7.87 3.39
N GLY A 838 27.41 8.40 3.87
CA GLY A 838 27.46 9.24 5.08
C GLY A 838 27.15 10.72 4.84
N THR A 839 27.04 11.16 3.58
CA THR A 839 26.77 12.57 3.24
C THR A 839 25.34 12.93 3.62
N GLY A 840 25.18 14.01 4.39
CA GLY A 840 23.86 14.45 4.86
C GLY A 840 23.25 13.59 5.98
N ALA A 841 23.98 12.59 6.50
CA ALA A 841 23.47 11.74 7.56
C ALA A 841 23.13 12.53 8.84
N LEU A 842 22.00 12.19 9.45
CA LEU A 842 21.48 12.85 10.66
C LEU A 842 21.60 11.94 11.88
N ALA A 843 21.69 12.52 13.07
CA ALA A 843 21.76 11.79 14.35
C ALA A 843 20.70 12.31 15.32
N PHE A 844 20.04 11.40 16.04
CA PHE A 844 18.98 11.74 16.99
C PHE A 844 19.17 10.98 18.33
N HIS A 845 19.07 11.73 19.43
CA HIS A 845 19.10 11.25 20.83
C HIS A 845 18.31 12.24 21.72
N GLN A 846 17.97 11.90 22.98
CA GLN A 846 17.05 12.72 23.80
C GLN A 846 17.53 14.17 24.07
N ASP A 847 18.84 14.48 24.06
CA ASP A 847 19.34 15.87 24.14
C ASP A 847 19.46 16.58 22.77
N THR A 848 18.93 16.03 21.68
CA THR A 848 18.96 16.67 20.34
C THR A 848 18.00 17.85 20.28
N THR A 849 18.47 19.01 19.79
CA THR A 849 17.69 20.25 19.73
C THR A 849 16.30 20.07 19.11
N GLY A 850 15.26 20.41 19.87
CA GLY A 850 13.85 20.26 19.50
C GLY A 850 13.19 19.05 20.16
N ILE A 851 13.90 17.93 20.29
CA ILE A 851 13.38 16.72 20.93
C ILE A 851 13.16 17.01 22.41
N THR A 852 12.01 16.58 22.94
CA THR A 852 11.71 16.67 24.36
C THR A 852 12.26 15.44 25.11
N GLY A 853 12.52 15.55 26.41
CA GLY A 853 13.11 14.47 27.20
C GLY A 853 14.50 14.81 27.74
N TRP A 854 15.15 13.81 28.34
CA TRP A 854 16.35 13.98 29.16
C TRP A 854 17.18 12.68 29.16
N THR A 855 18.23 12.58 28.34
CA THR A 855 19.11 11.40 28.21
C THR A 855 19.61 10.82 29.55
N GLU A 856 19.20 9.62 29.96
CA GLU A 856 19.66 8.93 31.18
C GLU A 856 20.56 7.70 30.89
N PRO A 857 21.36 7.23 31.87
CA PRO A 857 22.23 6.08 31.66
C PRO A 857 21.43 4.78 31.48
N ASN A 858 21.65 4.10 30.35
CA ASN A 858 20.98 2.88 29.88
C ASN A 858 19.57 3.04 29.27
N ASP A 859 19.18 4.22 28.78
CA ASP A 859 17.90 4.39 28.07
C ASP A 859 17.75 3.52 26.81
N LYS A 860 18.87 3.18 26.15
CA LYS A 860 18.90 2.36 24.93
C LYS A 860 18.12 2.94 23.75
N LEU A 861 18.14 4.25 23.53
CA LEU A 861 17.53 4.89 22.36
C LEU A 861 18.11 4.31 21.06
N GLY A 862 17.22 3.81 20.17
CA GLY A 862 17.59 2.99 19.02
C GLY A 862 17.61 1.48 19.31
N SER A 863 16.94 1.02 20.38
CA SER A 863 16.79 -0.42 20.68
C SER A 863 15.97 -1.18 19.64
N SER A 864 15.05 -0.47 18.99
CA SER A 864 14.40 -0.83 17.72
C SER A 864 14.15 0.47 16.93
N VAL A 865 13.96 0.37 15.62
CA VAL A 865 13.69 1.52 14.74
C VAL A 865 12.71 1.12 13.64
N VAL A 866 11.86 2.06 13.22
CA VAL A 866 10.92 1.97 12.10
C VAL A 866 11.02 3.26 11.28
N LEU A 867 10.96 3.10 9.95
CA LEU A 867 10.98 4.19 8.98
C LEU A 867 9.83 3.97 7.97
N GLN A 868 8.64 4.54 8.23
CA GLN A 868 7.39 4.33 7.47
C GLN A 868 6.45 5.53 7.54
N ASP A 869 5.50 5.65 6.60
CA ASP A 869 4.53 6.76 6.50
C ASP A 869 3.41 6.66 7.55
N LEU A 870 3.77 6.94 8.81
CA LEU A 870 2.88 6.94 9.99
C LEU A 870 1.97 8.18 10.04
N SER A 871 2.24 9.17 9.19
CA SER A 871 1.48 10.41 9.04
C SER A 871 0.61 10.48 7.77
N GLY A 872 0.89 9.63 6.78
CA GLY A 872 0.14 9.54 5.52
C GLY A 872 0.48 10.65 4.52
N TRP A 873 1.59 11.37 4.71
CA TRP A 873 2.01 12.45 3.82
C TRP A 873 2.82 11.96 2.60
N GLY A 874 3.03 10.64 2.48
CA GLY A 874 3.83 10.02 1.41
C GLY A 874 5.34 10.09 1.66
N ARG A 875 5.74 10.06 2.94
CA ARG A 875 7.13 10.19 3.42
C ARG A 875 7.33 9.25 4.60
N ALA A 876 8.52 8.67 4.75
CA ALA A 876 8.80 7.81 5.90
C ALA A 876 9.12 8.63 7.17
N ASP A 877 8.24 8.53 8.17
CA ASP A 877 8.42 9.04 9.54
C ASP A 877 9.26 8.07 10.38
N LEU A 878 9.87 8.58 11.44
CA LEU A 878 10.76 7.80 12.31
C LEU A 878 10.04 7.41 13.60
N ALA A 879 9.94 6.11 13.90
CA ALA A 879 9.61 5.64 15.24
C ALA A 879 10.80 4.87 15.85
N ILE A 880 11.20 5.28 17.05
CA ILE A 880 12.46 4.91 17.70
C ILE A 880 12.16 4.33 19.07
N GLY A 881 12.51 3.06 19.27
CA GLY A 881 12.40 2.39 20.55
C GLY A 881 13.50 2.81 21.53
N VAL A 882 13.13 2.94 22.81
CA VAL A 882 13.99 3.32 23.92
C VAL A 882 13.76 2.33 25.06
N GLU A 883 14.28 1.09 24.94
CA GLU A 883 13.87 -0.05 25.80
C GLU A 883 14.19 0.09 27.29
N GLY A 884 15.07 1.03 27.67
CA GLY A 884 15.62 1.19 29.01
C GLY A 884 15.09 2.37 29.81
N GLU A 885 14.44 3.33 29.14
CA GLU A 885 13.80 4.52 29.74
C GLU A 885 13.03 4.16 31.02
N ASN A 886 13.27 4.91 32.10
CA ASN A 886 12.65 4.75 33.42
C ASN A 886 12.69 3.29 33.95
N ASP A 887 13.86 2.83 34.42
CA ASP A 887 14.06 1.49 35.01
C ASP A 887 13.56 0.32 34.12
N TYR A 888 13.74 0.43 32.79
CA TYR A 888 13.26 -0.53 31.78
C TYR A 888 11.73 -0.62 31.62
N ASP A 889 10.97 0.40 32.02
CA ASP A 889 9.59 0.57 31.57
C ASP A 889 9.52 0.68 30.04
N GLY A 890 10.40 1.53 29.49
CA GLY A 890 10.58 1.77 28.06
C GLY A 890 9.58 2.78 27.48
N THR A 891 9.95 3.34 26.33
CA THR A 891 9.12 4.29 25.56
C THR A 891 9.40 4.18 24.06
N ILE A 892 8.57 4.87 23.27
CA ILE A 892 8.79 5.10 21.84
C ILE A 892 8.86 6.61 21.64
N LEU A 893 9.94 7.09 21.02
CA LEU A 893 10.03 8.43 20.43
C LEU A 893 9.55 8.34 18.97
N GLN A 894 8.67 9.24 18.53
CA GLN A 894 8.31 9.39 17.12
C GLN A 894 8.61 10.82 16.63
N LEU A 895 9.06 10.93 15.37
CA LEU A 895 9.41 12.17 14.68
C LEU A 895 8.84 12.14 13.25
N ASP A 896 8.12 13.18 12.84
CA ASP A 896 7.58 13.30 11.48
C ASP A 896 8.66 13.73 10.46
N SER A 897 8.49 13.36 9.19
CA SER A 897 9.33 13.78 8.07
C SER A 897 8.60 14.76 7.15
N GLY A 898 9.15 15.97 6.94
CA GLY A 898 8.64 16.96 6.00
C GLY A 898 9.63 17.30 4.88
N SER A 899 9.27 18.24 3.99
CA SER A 899 10.17 18.77 2.95
C SER A 899 11.50 19.32 3.47
N LYS A 900 11.54 19.77 4.73
CA LYS A 900 12.74 20.27 5.40
C LYS A 900 13.54 19.18 6.13
N GLY A 901 13.17 17.91 5.93
CA GLY A 901 13.67 16.77 6.69
C GLY A 901 12.86 16.52 7.97
N VAL A 902 13.50 15.82 8.92
CA VAL A 902 12.86 15.34 10.15
C VAL A 902 12.54 16.48 11.13
N ASN A 903 11.29 16.55 11.57
CA ASN A 903 10.80 17.53 12.53
C ASN A 903 11.16 17.14 13.98
N THR A 904 12.35 17.53 14.44
CA THR A 904 12.76 17.28 15.84
C THR A 904 11.88 17.97 16.87
N SER A 905 11.22 19.08 16.52
CA SER A 905 10.46 19.91 17.46
C SER A 905 9.00 19.48 17.65
N GLY A 906 8.49 18.61 16.78
CA GLY A 906 7.18 17.96 16.95
C GLY A 906 7.23 16.66 17.78
N GLY A 907 8.42 16.18 18.14
CA GLY A 907 8.63 14.80 18.60
C GLY A 907 7.79 14.35 19.79
N VAL A 908 7.07 13.24 19.61
CA VAL A 908 6.10 12.68 20.57
C VAL A 908 6.67 11.45 21.29
N TYR A 909 6.39 11.33 22.59
CA TYR A 909 6.75 10.16 23.39
C TYR A 909 5.54 9.32 23.80
N TYR A 910 5.52 8.06 23.36
CA TYR A 910 4.51 7.08 23.72
C TYR A 910 5.03 6.17 24.84
N GLY A 911 5.04 6.68 26.07
CA GLY A 911 5.51 5.97 27.24
C GLY A 911 4.52 4.95 27.84
N ARG A 912 5.00 4.22 28.86
CA ARG A 912 4.28 3.14 29.57
C ARG A 912 2.81 3.45 29.88
N ASP A 913 2.54 4.60 30.51
CA ASP A 913 1.19 4.94 30.96
C ASP A 913 0.28 5.36 29.80
N THR A 914 0.85 5.98 28.76
CA THR A 914 0.15 6.34 27.51
C THR A 914 -0.30 5.10 26.74
N LEU A 915 0.51 4.05 26.69
CA LEU A 915 0.19 2.79 25.99
C LEU A 915 -0.42 1.70 26.89
N GLY A 916 -0.34 1.86 28.21
CA GLY A 916 -0.88 0.93 29.20
C GLY A 916 -0.09 -0.36 29.35
N THR A 917 1.24 -0.33 29.20
CA THR A 917 2.12 -1.48 29.46
C THR A 917 2.42 -1.62 30.97
N PRO A 918 2.84 -2.80 31.47
CA PRO A 918 3.28 -2.94 32.86
C PRO A 918 4.69 -2.36 33.07
N ALA A 919 5.09 -2.17 34.33
CA ALA A 919 6.43 -1.70 34.66
C ALA A 919 7.53 -2.73 34.33
N GLY A 920 8.72 -2.27 33.98
CA GLY A 920 9.87 -3.11 33.57
C GLY A 920 9.65 -3.91 32.28
N ALA A 921 8.63 -3.57 31.49
CA ALA A 921 8.18 -4.37 30.35
C ALA A 921 8.99 -4.18 29.06
N ARG A 922 9.83 -3.14 28.99
CA ARG A 922 10.64 -2.77 27.83
C ARG A 922 9.83 -2.48 26.58
N LEU A 923 8.94 -1.50 26.69
CA LEU A 923 8.32 -0.88 25.53
C LEU A 923 9.42 -0.28 24.61
N GLY A 924 9.31 -0.45 23.29
CA GLY A 924 10.36 -0.07 22.34
C GLY A 924 11.50 -1.10 22.18
N GLN A 925 11.43 -2.29 22.80
CA GLN A 925 12.39 -3.38 22.48
C GLN A 925 12.12 -4.04 21.13
N ALA A 926 10.88 -3.98 20.64
CA ALA A 926 10.44 -4.46 19.34
C ALA A 926 9.37 -3.51 18.78
N LEU A 927 9.59 -3.05 17.55
CA LEU A 927 8.67 -2.26 16.75
C LEU A 927 8.68 -2.89 15.35
N THR A 928 7.53 -2.89 14.68
CA THR A 928 7.38 -3.38 13.31
C THR A 928 6.88 -2.23 12.43
N PRO A 929 7.46 -2.06 11.21
CA PRO A 929 6.95 -1.13 10.20
C PRO A 929 5.56 -1.57 9.69
#